data_AF-A0A0P9TG84-F1
#
_entry.id   AF-A0A0P9TG84-F1
#
_cell.length_a   1.000
_cell.length_b   1.000
_cell.length_c   1.000
_cell.angle_alpha   90.00
_cell.angle_beta   90.00
_cell.angle_gamma   90.00
#
_symmetry.space_group_name_H-M   'P 1'
#
loop_
_entity.id
_entity.type
_entity.pdbx_description
1 polymer ?
#
loop_
_entity_poly.entity_id
_entity_poly.type
_entity_poly.pdbx_seq_one_letter_code
_entity_poly.pdbx_strand_id
1 'polypeptide(L)'
;MPPLFLLSKIFRSTRSSGDRSPHRHSRHPCRYKEIAMLKAAPMGKLARSNEQKALGPDRFSPSTVAVREHRARERADRMIDQLVERFTEKNYFPDDGESALFALLVQLPEWPAELMISVQNENGEDLALYLKGNDQSVVENTVVLMHDSDDAYVAPDGVSISDDEPLLNLVFSQLPVSSRLGMGGNFPGNNSTAGRIVTLREQIAGLAREQRPLLFAALLADEGTCKSLLNVRLPNPFLPLWDRRDIEISPVLGWLGALNPQVPVSRLGELLERVPLTEEQQIDFLKNDVLPDKFVEAMEISLDEWTRSTAIDGLSRTRIFNQYTDELARTGARALLAASEQNLVIVDPGMSKYEPAGPDETSIVLLHDGAGNYSAQDISNGEITEFKDGTDSFYLAISSQLKAEDRLSLGMQFEQDVAGFRKALTQRAIEENRGWFDPEKPTGIEKEFLPEWFASASDDDKYAWKIAVQDYSQAVLEAQAPDLLEPSRYGEPDQLRNYAREKLQERILLDHGVEVNPDEISILTVSIEIDPGFILDLDYEFAGPSEVEANYETQQRSLTDLSLENIAVTDLNFLWTSRALDAQGQLIGFLKAGYLFSLIRDLNIGENYPRFLRNVLSTSSTGAWHRQRYARVMHTQMRLDGIEAKMAGDFLGDGSLPPELANRGHKWLTAVLDHPVDDDDRATVEGHRIQVSQLSINGVPLSGVLAIGVEARSSVGTLVMFTPQAPDGKCFREMSSMTEFQQLLLEPALLDYLVGRAALPYQADVRRALTADRDALFIDLLPRSENFLEAVYDSEVERVISAVDEQTNSNWETNWRSAWEITQAVGDIILTFVPFKVQLPIAALRSFYAIWQGIGKVASEQGSAPLYFAQAALLLADGLTLPKGRRVKPYSPAAVGRSVLNPKTAVSKTPGGLTARGDGIYRGIHEKVQEGVPSRFYAIQQEKAYAVRYDADSAVWRVIDSRRPDAYYQLPIQLDGQGVWVHAPVGLRGGGKHTVPKLPREEAQVNKARPSGYKIFMGEFFTSSKFTKAQGKIQEDIEGGLKSAVNRAVAKYVEDGAGSLHAWKHNGKFNIPRDVQMFTLDLTTVGNSTGRGDWRLILQQGKGLLKPWNILNHKDLK
;
A
#
# COMPACT_ATOMS: atom_id res chain seq x y z
N MET A 1 34.51 -20.89 9.57
CA MET A 1 34.65 -20.91 8.10
C MET A 1 34.30 -22.30 7.56
N PRO A 2 33.15 -22.45 6.89
CA PRO A 2 33.02 -23.20 5.64
C PRO A 2 33.05 -22.22 4.44
N PRO A 3 33.27 -22.67 3.19
CA PRO A 3 33.46 -21.78 2.05
C PRO A 3 32.15 -21.36 1.36
N LEU A 4 31.98 -20.06 1.09
CA LEU A 4 31.08 -19.57 0.03
C LEU A 4 31.83 -19.61 -1.30
N PHE A 5 31.49 -20.53 -2.20
CA PHE A 5 31.90 -20.48 -3.61
C PHE A 5 31.07 -21.46 -4.48
N LEU A 6 29.81 -21.12 -4.79
CA LEU A 6 29.01 -21.83 -5.80
C LEU A 6 27.76 -21.02 -6.20
N LEU A 7 27.89 -20.20 -7.26
CA LEU A 7 26.78 -19.77 -8.13
C LEU A 7 27.29 -19.12 -9.43
N SER A 8 28.38 -18.35 -9.37
CA SER A 8 28.99 -17.64 -10.52
C SER A 8 29.73 -18.51 -11.57
N LYS A 9 29.53 -19.84 -11.59
CA LYS A 9 30.33 -20.78 -12.41
C LYS A 9 29.57 -21.79 -13.26
N ILE A 10 28.24 -21.79 -13.26
CA ILE A 10 27.43 -22.62 -14.15
C ILE A 10 26.68 -21.71 -15.12
N PHE A 11 27.34 -21.29 -16.21
CA PHE A 11 26.77 -21.00 -17.55
C PHE A 11 27.84 -20.38 -18.48
N ARG A 12 28.79 -21.20 -18.97
CA ARG A 12 29.59 -20.89 -20.16
C ARG A 12 29.72 -22.14 -21.04
N SER A 13 28.75 -22.33 -21.93
CA SER A 13 28.78 -23.43 -22.90
C SER A 13 29.58 -23.04 -24.15
N THR A 14 30.80 -23.58 -24.24
CA THR A 14 31.57 -23.91 -25.45
C THR A 14 31.22 -23.19 -26.77
N ARG A 15 32.07 -22.23 -27.19
CA ARG A 15 32.33 -22.02 -28.62
C ARG A 15 33.47 -22.93 -29.05
N SER A 16 33.21 -23.87 -29.96
CA SER A 16 34.24 -24.65 -30.64
C SER A 16 34.54 -24.02 -32.00
N SER A 17 35.81 -23.94 -32.38
CA SER A 17 36.25 -23.49 -33.70
C SER A 17 36.12 -24.61 -34.74
N GLY A 18 35.65 -24.27 -35.94
CA GLY A 18 35.59 -25.17 -37.10
C GLY A 18 35.49 -24.37 -38.39
N ASP A 19 36.57 -24.38 -39.18
CA ASP A 19 36.70 -23.56 -40.40
C ASP A 19 36.35 -24.36 -41.66
N ARG A 20 35.49 -23.79 -42.52
CA ARG A 20 35.57 -23.84 -44.00
C ARG A 20 34.46 -23.04 -44.69
N SER A 21 34.85 -22.29 -45.72
CA SER A 21 33.98 -21.50 -46.61
C SER A 21 33.51 -22.34 -47.85
N PRO A 22 32.88 -21.76 -48.90
CA PRO A 22 31.47 -21.28 -48.91
C PRO A 22 30.67 -21.69 -50.19
N HIS A 23 29.32 -21.75 -50.17
CA HIS A 23 28.54 -21.60 -51.43
C HIS A 23 27.03 -21.24 -51.29
N ARG A 24 26.66 -20.11 -51.92
CA ARG A 24 25.48 -19.80 -52.77
C ARG A 24 24.04 -20.32 -52.49
N HIS A 25 23.10 -19.36 -52.64
CA HIS A 25 21.73 -19.42 -53.21
C HIS A 25 20.50 -19.81 -52.35
N SER A 26 19.80 -18.78 -51.84
CA SER A 26 18.34 -18.60 -51.89
C SER A 26 18.03 -17.09 -51.81
N ARG A 27 17.43 -16.45 -52.83
CA ARG A 27 15.98 -16.38 -53.16
C ARG A 27 15.11 -15.80 -52.02
N HIS A 28 14.65 -14.56 -52.19
CA HIS A 28 13.34 -14.12 -51.67
C HIS A 28 12.21 -14.86 -52.43
N PRO A 29 11.04 -15.06 -51.82
CA PRO A 29 9.92 -14.15 -52.09
C PRO A 29 9.11 -13.75 -50.83
N CYS A 30 7.97 -13.10 -51.03
CA CYS A 30 7.26 -12.29 -50.02
C CYS A 30 6.14 -13.01 -49.22
N ARG A 31 5.88 -12.43 -48.03
CA ARG A 31 4.57 -12.18 -47.39
C ARG A 31 3.78 -13.30 -46.67
N TYR A 32 3.27 -12.88 -45.49
CA TYR A 32 2.08 -13.33 -44.73
C TYR A 32 2.01 -14.75 -44.13
N LYS A 33 2.16 -14.82 -42.79
CA LYS A 33 1.11 -15.28 -41.86
C LYS A 33 1.41 -14.87 -40.40
N GLU A 34 0.37 -14.97 -39.55
CA GLU A 34 0.30 -14.87 -38.06
C GLU A 34 1.59 -14.45 -37.29
N ILE A 35 1.64 -13.38 -36.47
CA ILE A 35 0.78 -12.98 -35.34
C ILE A 35 0.67 -14.05 -34.23
N ALA A 36 1.58 -13.98 -33.24
CA ALA A 36 1.40 -14.57 -31.92
C ALA A 36 2.23 -13.84 -30.84
N MET A 37 1.59 -13.51 -29.71
CA MET A 37 2.21 -13.17 -28.42
C MET A 37 3.30 -12.07 -28.34
N LEU A 38 3.06 -10.89 -28.93
CA LEU A 38 3.50 -9.65 -28.28
C LEU A 38 2.56 -9.31 -27.11
N LYS A 39 2.63 -10.09 -26.02
CA LYS A 39 2.02 -9.70 -24.75
C LYS A 39 2.87 -8.59 -24.12
N ALA A 40 2.46 -7.34 -24.32
CA ALA A 40 3.05 -6.20 -23.64
C ALA A 40 3.08 -6.43 -22.12
N ALA A 41 4.19 -6.08 -21.47
CA ALA A 41 4.31 -6.12 -20.01
C ALA A 41 3.39 -5.04 -19.40
N PRO A 42 2.40 -5.41 -18.57
CA PRO A 42 1.50 -4.43 -17.96
C PRO A 42 2.13 -3.76 -16.73
N MET A 43 1.69 -2.53 -16.45
CA MET A 43 1.91 -1.79 -15.19
C MET A 43 3.36 -1.36 -14.87
N GLY A 44 3.47 -0.49 -13.86
CA GLY A 44 4.60 0.42 -13.59
C GLY A 44 6.01 -0.12 -13.86
N LYS A 45 6.59 0.31 -15.00
CA LYS A 45 7.92 -0.03 -15.53
C LYS A 45 8.88 -0.71 -14.55
N LEU A 46 9.10 -2.01 -14.76
CA LEU A 46 10.43 -2.57 -14.53
C LEU A 46 11.42 -1.85 -15.45
N ALA A 47 12.70 -1.78 -15.06
CA ALA A 47 13.74 -1.32 -15.97
C ALA A 47 13.80 -2.22 -17.23
N ARG A 48 14.22 -1.64 -18.37
CA ARG A 48 14.10 -2.26 -19.71
C ARG A 48 14.60 -3.71 -19.74
N SER A 49 13.81 -4.61 -20.35
CA SER A 49 14.22 -5.99 -20.60
C SER A 49 15.47 -6.06 -21.48
N ASN A 50 16.15 -7.20 -21.49
CA ASN A 50 17.40 -7.32 -22.24
C ASN A 50 17.21 -7.17 -23.77
N GLU A 51 16.02 -7.50 -24.29
CA GLU A 51 15.63 -7.19 -25.67
C GLU A 51 15.39 -5.68 -25.89
N GLN A 52 14.77 -4.99 -24.93
CA GLN A 52 14.50 -3.54 -25.02
C GLN A 52 15.78 -2.68 -24.91
N LYS A 53 16.83 -3.18 -24.24
CA LYS A 53 18.16 -2.57 -24.24
C LYS A 53 18.84 -2.60 -25.62
N ALA A 54 18.45 -3.51 -26.51
CA ALA A 54 19.05 -3.66 -27.84
C ALA A 54 18.40 -2.79 -28.94
N LEU A 55 17.31 -2.07 -28.65
CA LEU A 55 16.39 -1.53 -29.67
C LEU A 55 16.41 0.00 -29.91
N GLY A 56 17.30 0.77 -29.28
CA GLY A 56 17.40 2.20 -29.57
C GLY A 56 18.33 3.01 -28.66
N PRO A 57 18.47 4.33 -28.90
CA PRO A 57 19.29 5.20 -28.06
C PRO A 57 18.84 5.13 -26.60
N ASP A 58 19.81 4.89 -25.73
CA ASP A 58 19.59 4.15 -24.50
C ASP A 58 19.40 5.11 -23.31
N ARG A 59 18.25 5.81 -23.34
CA ARG A 59 17.66 6.48 -22.18
C ARG A 59 17.10 5.43 -21.22
N PHE A 60 17.87 5.17 -20.17
CA PHE A 60 17.48 4.39 -19.00
C PHE A 60 16.24 5.04 -18.33
N SER A 61 15.39 4.27 -17.65
CA SER A 61 14.29 4.81 -16.81
C SER A 61 14.15 3.97 -15.53
N PRO A 62 14.17 4.58 -14.33
CA PRO A 62 14.22 3.83 -13.07
C PRO A 62 12.89 3.14 -12.73
N SER A 63 13.00 2.01 -12.04
CA SER A 63 11.86 1.42 -11.36
C SER A 63 11.42 2.31 -10.19
N THR A 64 10.14 2.27 -9.85
CA THR A 64 9.61 3.01 -8.69
C THR A 64 10.24 2.55 -7.37
N VAL A 65 10.72 1.31 -7.30
CA VAL A 65 11.44 0.75 -6.15
C VAL A 65 12.75 1.53 -5.93
N ALA A 66 13.57 1.63 -6.97
CA ALA A 66 14.87 2.30 -6.89
C ALA A 66 14.75 3.81 -6.62
N VAL A 67 13.66 4.46 -7.08
CA VAL A 67 13.33 5.85 -6.71
C VAL A 67 12.97 5.97 -5.22
N ARG A 68 12.13 5.08 -4.68
CA ARG A 68 11.77 5.05 -3.25
C ARG A 68 13.01 4.90 -2.36
N GLU A 69 13.88 3.95 -2.69
CA GLU A 69 15.08 3.62 -1.89
C GLU A 69 16.17 4.68 -1.98
N HIS A 70 16.24 5.42 -3.09
CA HIS A 70 17.08 6.60 -3.18
C HIS A 70 16.56 7.71 -2.27
N ARG A 71 15.25 8.02 -2.31
CA ARG A 71 14.63 8.98 -1.39
C ARG A 71 14.74 8.56 0.08
N ALA A 72 14.65 7.27 0.39
CA ALA A 72 14.88 6.75 1.74
C ALA A 72 16.31 7.08 2.23
N ARG A 73 17.33 6.86 1.39
CA ARG A 73 18.72 7.24 1.69
C ARG A 73 18.90 8.75 1.84
N GLU A 74 18.31 9.56 0.97
CA GLU A 74 18.34 11.02 1.10
C GLU A 74 17.66 11.51 2.38
N ARG A 75 16.54 10.89 2.77
CA ARG A 75 15.83 11.18 4.02
C ARG A 75 16.66 10.77 5.24
N ALA A 76 17.32 9.61 5.20
CA ALA A 76 18.22 9.16 6.25
C ALA A 76 19.45 10.08 6.39
N ASP A 77 20.11 10.46 5.30
CA ASP A 77 21.22 11.44 5.35
C ASP A 77 20.74 12.79 5.88
N ARG A 78 19.63 13.34 5.35
CA ARG A 78 19.07 14.64 5.76
C ARG A 78 18.68 14.66 7.25
N MET A 79 18.11 13.57 7.76
CA MET A 79 17.77 13.42 9.17
C MET A 79 19.04 13.42 10.04
N ILE A 80 20.12 12.75 9.59
CA ILE A 80 21.41 12.79 10.29
C ILE A 80 22.03 14.19 10.21
N ASP A 81 21.96 14.87 9.08
CA ASP A 81 22.45 16.26 8.93
C ASP A 81 21.71 17.20 9.90
N GLN A 82 20.38 17.10 9.97
CA GLN A 82 19.57 17.83 10.96
C GLN A 82 19.94 17.48 12.42
N LEU A 83 20.19 16.19 12.72
CA LEU A 83 20.65 15.75 14.05
C LEU A 83 22.06 16.27 14.39
N VAL A 84 22.93 16.42 13.39
CA VAL A 84 24.35 16.78 13.55
C VAL A 84 24.60 18.28 13.55
N GLU A 85 23.78 19.06 12.85
CA GLU A 85 23.95 20.51 12.68
C GLU A 85 22.96 21.32 13.51
N ARG A 86 21.69 20.87 13.61
CA ARG A 86 20.58 21.67 14.15
C ARG A 86 20.01 21.17 15.47
N PHE A 87 20.29 19.94 15.88
CA PHE A 87 19.77 19.40 17.16
C PHE A 87 20.31 20.10 18.42
N THR A 88 21.34 20.96 18.29
CA THR A 88 21.78 21.87 19.36
C THR A 88 20.90 23.12 19.51
N GLU A 89 20.03 23.41 18.54
CA GLU A 89 19.03 24.49 18.65
C GLU A 89 17.93 24.11 19.67
N LYS A 90 17.61 25.06 20.56
CA LYS A 90 16.56 24.90 21.57
C LYS A 90 15.21 24.61 20.91
N ASN A 91 14.49 23.62 21.43
CA ASN A 91 13.18 23.15 20.95
C ASN A 91 13.17 22.62 19.50
N TYR A 92 14.31 22.52 18.81
CA TYR A 92 14.38 21.94 17.47
C TYR A 92 14.24 20.41 17.51
N PHE A 93 13.54 19.86 16.51
CA PHE A 93 13.34 18.44 16.32
C PHE A 93 13.31 18.13 14.81
N PRO A 94 13.98 17.06 14.34
CA PRO A 94 13.87 16.59 12.96
C PRO A 94 12.57 15.80 12.74
N ASP A 95 11.90 16.02 11.62
CA ASP A 95 10.61 15.38 11.30
C ASP A 95 10.75 13.85 11.23
N ASP A 96 9.82 13.11 11.85
CA ASP A 96 9.81 11.64 11.96
C ASP A 96 11.11 11.03 12.58
N GLY A 97 11.86 11.83 13.36
CA GLY A 97 13.19 11.48 13.90
C GLY A 97 13.23 10.88 15.31
N GLU A 98 12.08 10.55 15.91
CA GLU A 98 11.99 10.04 17.30
C GLU A 98 12.71 8.71 17.46
N SER A 99 12.51 7.77 16.53
CA SER A 99 13.18 6.47 16.57
C SER A 99 14.70 6.62 16.49
N ALA A 100 15.19 7.60 15.73
CA ALA A 100 16.61 7.94 15.65
C ALA A 100 17.11 8.52 16.99
N LEU A 101 16.32 9.40 17.62
CA LEU A 101 16.64 9.98 18.92
C LEU A 101 16.67 8.92 20.03
N PHE A 102 15.68 8.04 20.12
CA PHE A 102 15.66 6.98 21.13
C PHE A 102 16.79 5.97 20.93
N ALA A 103 17.10 5.62 19.68
CA ALA A 103 18.27 4.82 19.34
C ALA A 103 19.60 5.47 19.76
N LEU A 104 19.76 6.78 19.53
CA LEU A 104 20.95 7.53 19.95
C LEU A 104 21.05 7.65 21.48
N LEU A 105 19.95 7.97 22.16
CA LEU A 105 19.87 8.12 23.63
C LEU A 105 20.40 6.89 24.36
N VAL A 106 19.92 5.69 24.00
CA VAL A 106 20.33 4.45 24.69
C VAL A 106 21.77 4.03 24.40
N GLN A 107 22.43 4.61 23.39
CA GLN A 107 23.83 4.35 23.06
C GLN A 107 24.82 5.36 23.67
N LEU A 108 24.34 6.44 24.31
CA LEU A 108 25.21 7.41 24.98
C LEU A 108 26.05 6.75 26.10
N PRO A 109 27.32 7.15 26.32
CA PRO A 109 28.19 6.52 27.32
C PRO A 109 27.58 6.47 28.73
N GLU A 110 27.01 7.59 29.18
CA GLU A 110 26.39 7.78 30.51
C GLU A 110 24.93 7.25 30.59
N TRP A 111 24.39 6.63 29.54
CA TRP A 111 23.10 5.93 29.62
C TRP A 111 23.27 4.57 30.32
N PRO A 112 22.49 4.21 31.35
CA PRO A 112 22.63 2.94 32.06
C PRO A 112 22.33 1.73 31.16
N ALA A 113 23.03 0.61 31.34
CA ALA A 113 22.79 -0.59 30.52
C ALA A 113 21.47 -1.29 30.89
N GLU A 114 21.06 -1.10 32.15
CA GLU A 114 19.88 -1.59 32.83
C GLU A 114 18.62 -0.70 32.66
N LEU A 115 18.72 0.38 31.87
CA LEU A 115 17.63 1.32 31.58
C LEU A 115 17.14 1.18 30.14
N MET A 116 15.88 0.79 29.98
CA MET A 116 15.19 0.68 28.69
C MET A 116 14.33 1.94 28.42
N ILE A 117 14.07 2.26 27.15
CA ILE A 117 12.94 3.10 26.75
C ILE A 117 11.89 2.18 26.13
N SER A 118 10.65 2.24 26.61
CA SER A 118 9.49 1.74 25.86
C SER A 118 8.69 2.91 25.30
N VAL A 119 8.44 2.89 23.99
CA VAL A 119 7.41 3.70 23.35
C VAL A 119 6.14 2.86 23.33
N GLN A 120 5.06 3.35 23.92
CA GLN A 120 3.77 2.65 24.05
C GLN A 120 2.67 3.45 23.36
N ASN A 121 1.58 2.77 22.97
CA ASN A 121 0.34 3.46 22.62
C ASN A 121 -0.47 3.81 23.89
N GLU A 122 -1.58 4.54 23.72
CA GLU A 122 -2.51 4.91 24.79
C GLU A 122 -3.06 3.72 25.61
N ASN A 123 -3.00 2.51 25.06
CA ASN A 123 -3.48 1.27 25.70
C ASN A 123 -2.41 0.63 26.61
N GLY A 124 -1.19 1.18 26.65
CA GLY A 124 -0.05 0.59 27.36
C GLY A 124 0.58 -0.60 26.62
N GLU A 125 0.30 -0.77 25.32
CA GLU A 125 0.97 -1.78 24.50
C GLU A 125 2.26 -1.20 23.94
N ASP A 126 3.38 -1.94 24.08
CA ASP A 126 4.65 -1.57 23.48
C ASP A 126 4.53 -1.47 21.94
N LEU A 127 5.02 -0.35 21.39
CA LEU A 127 5.19 -0.10 19.97
C LEU A 127 6.64 -0.35 19.55
N ALA A 128 7.60 0.16 20.35
CA ALA A 128 9.03 -0.06 20.12
C ALA A 128 9.81 0.00 21.44
N LEU A 129 10.78 -0.91 21.60
CA LEU A 129 11.66 -1.01 22.75
C LEU A 129 13.08 -0.61 22.34
N TYR A 130 13.72 0.28 23.09
CA TYR A 130 15.11 0.70 22.88
C TYR A 130 15.95 0.36 24.11
N LEU A 131 17.05 -0.36 23.88
CA LEU A 131 17.98 -0.79 24.92
C LEU A 131 19.42 -0.63 24.42
N LYS A 132 20.34 -0.38 25.35
CA LYS A 132 21.78 -0.26 25.07
C LYS A 132 22.32 -1.57 24.47
N GLY A 133 22.20 -2.66 25.22
CA GLY A 133 22.48 -4.02 24.77
C GLY A 133 21.33 -4.67 23.99
N ASN A 134 21.38 -6.01 23.89
CA ASN A 134 20.37 -6.85 23.24
C ASN A 134 19.76 -7.93 24.16
N ASP A 135 20.14 -7.97 25.44
CA ASP A 135 19.58 -8.88 26.45
C ASP A 135 18.57 -8.11 27.32
N GLN A 136 17.28 -8.40 27.17
CA GLN A 136 16.22 -7.75 27.95
C GLN A 136 16.26 -8.13 29.44
N SER A 137 16.95 -9.21 29.83
CA SER A 137 16.98 -9.69 31.22
C SER A 137 17.87 -8.86 32.16
N VAL A 138 18.63 -7.89 31.63
CA VAL A 138 19.39 -6.92 32.45
C VAL A 138 18.61 -5.64 32.78
N VAL A 139 17.37 -5.50 32.29
CA VAL A 139 16.57 -4.28 32.49
C VAL A 139 16.01 -4.24 33.92
N GLU A 140 16.44 -3.24 34.69
CA GLU A 140 15.91 -2.95 36.04
C GLU A 140 14.90 -1.80 36.03
N ASN A 141 15.03 -0.86 35.07
CA ASN A 141 14.22 0.36 34.99
C ASN A 141 13.76 0.62 33.54
N THR A 142 12.60 1.25 33.35
CA THR A 142 12.08 1.61 32.01
C THR A 142 11.51 3.03 32.01
N VAL A 143 11.94 3.84 31.04
CA VAL A 143 11.28 5.11 30.67
C VAL A 143 10.11 4.76 29.75
N VAL A 144 8.90 5.16 30.10
CA VAL A 144 7.69 4.90 29.30
C VAL A 144 7.27 6.18 28.59
N LEU A 145 7.15 6.11 27.26
CA LEU A 145 6.76 7.21 26.38
C LEU A 145 5.46 6.84 25.67
N MET A 146 4.33 7.26 26.23
CA MET A 146 3.00 7.05 25.64
C MET A 146 2.81 8.00 24.45
N HIS A 147 2.50 7.45 23.28
CA HIS A 147 2.24 8.15 22.02
C HIS A 147 0.73 8.13 21.70
N ASP A 148 0.23 9.29 21.28
CA ASP A 148 -1.17 9.63 20.99
C ASP A 148 -1.40 9.71 19.48
N SER A 149 -2.61 9.34 19.05
CA SER A 149 -3.15 9.49 17.70
C SER A 149 -2.93 10.86 17.03
N ASP A 150 -2.92 11.95 17.80
CA ASP A 150 -2.62 13.33 17.35
C ASP A 150 -1.11 13.57 17.06
N ASP A 151 -0.32 12.50 17.03
CA ASP A 151 1.13 12.51 16.83
C ASP A 151 1.84 13.39 17.90
N ALA A 152 1.54 13.09 19.16
CA ALA A 152 2.07 13.74 20.35
C ALA A 152 2.44 12.68 21.40
N TYR A 153 3.22 13.07 22.41
CA TYR A 153 3.43 12.24 23.60
C TYR A 153 2.53 12.68 24.75
N VAL A 154 2.24 11.78 25.69
CA VAL A 154 1.42 12.05 26.87
C VAL A 154 2.26 11.96 28.14
N ALA A 155 2.14 12.96 29.02
CA ALA A 155 2.76 12.95 30.34
C ALA A 155 2.12 11.86 31.24
N PRO A 156 2.90 11.18 32.10
CA PRO A 156 2.34 10.41 33.22
C PRO A 156 1.62 11.32 34.22
N ASP A 157 0.67 10.76 34.98
CA ASP A 157 -0.08 11.50 35.99
C ASP A 157 0.84 12.15 37.05
N GLY A 158 0.49 13.36 37.48
CA GLY A 158 1.29 14.18 38.39
C GLY A 158 2.59 14.79 37.82
N VAL A 159 2.99 14.47 36.58
CA VAL A 159 4.22 15.02 35.98
C VAL A 159 3.95 16.38 35.33
N SER A 160 4.46 17.45 35.94
CA SER A 160 4.49 18.79 35.32
C SER A 160 5.62 18.85 34.28
N ILE A 161 5.27 19.13 33.03
CA ILE A 161 6.21 19.30 31.91
C ILE A 161 6.28 20.79 31.54
N SER A 162 7.45 21.25 31.10
CA SER A 162 7.64 22.61 30.59
C SER A 162 7.31 22.68 29.10
N ASP A 163 6.73 23.79 28.65
CA ASP A 163 6.52 24.07 27.21
C ASP A 163 7.84 24.13 26.42
N ASP A 164 8.96 24.39 27.12
CA ASP A 164 10.31 24.23 26.60
C ASP A 164 10.79 22.77 26.73
N GLU A 165 11.41 22.27 25.66
CA GLU A 165 12.03 20.93 25.60
C GLU A 165 11.13 19.78 26.12
N PRO A 166 9.83 19.72 25.77
CA PRO A 166 8.84 18.94 26.52
C PRO A 166 9.10 17.43 26.47
N LEU A 167 9.49 16.87 25.31
CA LEU A 167 9.82 15.44 25.18
C LEU A 167 11.11 15.06 25.92
N LEU A 168 12.12 15.94 25.94
CA LEU A 168 13.35 15.68 26.69
C LEU A 168 13.11 15.83 28.20
N ASN A 169 12.27 16.78 28.63
CA ASN A 169 11.80 16.88 30.02
C ASN A 169 10.98 15.64 30.45
N LEU A 170 10.17 15.04 29.56
CA LEU A 170 9.46 13.77 29.81
C LEU A 170 10.42 12.58 30.01
N VAL A 171 11.53 12.54 29.26
CA VAL A 171 12.57 11.52 29.49
C VAL A 171 13.28 11.81 30.83
N PHE A 172 13.71 13.05 31.08
CA PHE A 172 14.42 13.43 32.30
C PHE A 172 13.62 13.23 33.59
N SER A 173 12.29 13.37 33.57
CA SER A 173 11.44 13.14 34.75
C SER A 173 11.34 11.67 35.17
N GLN A 174 11.69 10.75 34.27
CA GLN A 174 11.66 9.29 34.50
C GLN A 174 13.06 8.68 34.73
N LEU A 175 14.13 9.47 34.65
CA LEU A 175 15.48 8.96 34.90
C LEU A 175 15.71 8.70 36.40
N PRO A 176 16.46 7.64 36.76
CA PRO A 176 16.92 7.44 38.14
C PRO A 176 17.65 8.66 38.68
N VAL A 177 17.50 8.96 39.99
CA VAL A 177 18.14 10.12 40.65
C VAL A 177 19.68 10.07 40.57
N SER A 178 20.25 8.87 40.42
CA SER A 178 21.68 8.62 40.18
C SER A 178 22.15 8.90 38.75
N SER A 179 21.24 9.17 37.81
CA SER A 179 21.56 9.33 36.39
C SER A 179 22.49 10.51 36.12
N ARG A 180 23.57 10.24 35.40
CA ARG A 180 24.60 11.20 34.97
C ARG A 180 24.37 11.74 33.56
N LEU A 181 23.26 11.36 32.90
CA LEU A 181 22.93 11.79 31.54
C LEU A 181 22.91 13.32 31.40
N GLY A 182 23.55 13.87 30.37
CA GLY A 182 23.65 15.31 30.13
C GLY A 182 24.52 16.09 31.14
N MET A 183 25.25 15.41 32.04
CA MET A 183 26.24 16.09 32.90
C MET A 183 27.53 16.39 32.12
N GLY A 184 28.27 17.40 32.57
CA GLY A 184 29.62 17.73 32.06
C GLY A 184 29.73 19.04 31.26
N GLY A 185 28.61 19.71 30.93
CA GLY A 185 28.62 21.01 30.26
C GLY A 185 29.38 22.09 31.04
N ASN A 186 30.21 22.87 30.36
CA ASN A 186 31.09 23.88 30.99
C ASN A 186 30.46 25.30 31.00
N PHE A 187 29.26 25.43 31.56
CA PHE A 187 28.52 26.70 31.59
C PHE A 187 27.66 26.85 32.86
N PRO A 188 27.30 28.07 33.28
CA PRO A 188 26.44 28.31 34.45
C PRO A 188 25.06 27.66 34.28
N GLY A 189 24.63 26.88 35.28
CA GLY A 189 23.33 26.20 35.25
C GLY A 189 23.33 24.81 34.60
N ASN A 190 24.48 24.31 34.14
CA ASN A 190 24.70 22.94 33.65
C ASN A 190 24.04 21.82 34.48
N ASN A 191 24.01 21.95 35.81
CA ASN A 191 23.43 20.95 36.73
C ASN A 191 21.88 20.97 36.81
N SER A 192 21.22 21.97 36.21
CA SER A 192 19.75 22.02 36.10
C SER A 192 19.25 21.12 34.97
N THR A 193 17.99 20.69 34.99
CA THR A 193 17.41 19.86 33.90
C THR A 193 17.56 20.53 32.53
N ALA A 194 17.29 21.83 32.43
CA ALA A 194 17.48 22.59 31.19
C ALA A 194 18.96 22.62 30.74
N GLY A 195 19.90 22.79 31.66
CA GLY A 195 21.34 22.71 31.36
C GLY A 195 21.76 21.32 30.90
N ARG A 196 21.26 20.26 31.56
CA ARG A 196 21.51 18.87 31.16
C ARG A 196 20.92 18.54 29.79
N ILE A 197 19.79 19.14 29.42
CA ILE A 197 19.19 19.01 28.07
C ILE A 197 20.09 19.64 27.00
N VAL A 198 20.69 20.81 27.25
CA VAL A 198 21.65 21.43 26.31
C VAL A 198 22.85 20.50 26.06
N THR A 199 23.49 20.01 27.11
CA THR A 199 24.64 19.09 26.95
C THR A 199 24.22 17.72 26.40
N LEU A 200 23.00 17.26 26.66
CA LEU A 200 22.46 16.06 26.02
C LEU A 200 22.30 16.24 24.50
N ARG A 201 21.77 17.39 24.06
CA ARG A 201 21.66 17.74 22.63
C ARG A 201 23.03 17.77 21.94
N GLU A 202 24.05 18.37 22.58
CA GLU A 202 25.44 18.36 22.11
C GLU A 202 26.02 16.93 22.00
N GLN A 203 25.80 16.08 23.02
CA GLN A 203 26.27 14.70 23.04
C GLN A 203 25.62 13.82 21.95
N ILE A 204 24.32 14.04 21.68
CA ILE A 204 23.58 13.31 20.63
C ILE A 204 24.02 13.74 19.23
N ALA A 205 24.19 15.05 18.99
CA ALA A 205 24.73 15.56 17.72
C ALA A 205 26.16 15.05 17.47
N GLY A 206 26.98 14.95 18.52
CA GLY A 206 28.31 14.34 18.47
C GLY A 206 28.28 12.86 18.10
N LEU A 207 27.45 12.07 18.79
CA LEU A 207 27.31 10.63 18.53
C LEU A 207 26.76 10.34 17.12
N ALA A 208 25.77 11.11 16.66
CA ALA A 208 25.22 11.00 15.31
C ALA A 208 26.26 11.34 14.23
N ARG A 209 27.19 12.27 14.50
CA ARG A 209 28.30 12.61 13.61
C ARG A 209 29.36 11.52 13.56
N GLU A 210 29.77 11.00 14.71
CA GLU A 210 30.82 9.97 14.81
C GLU A 210 30.37 8.64 14.24
N GLN A 211 29.13 8.23 14.54
CA GLN A 211 28.59 6.91 14.21
C GLN A 211 27.64 6.94 12.99
N ARG A 212 27.71 8.00 12.17
CA ARG A 212 26.88 8.22 10.97
C ARG A 212 26.69 6.98 10.09
N PRO A 213 27.73 6.17 9.75
CA PRO A 213 27.54 4.99 8.91
C PRO A 213 26.59 3.94 9.50
N LEU A 214 26.66 3.72 10.82
CA LEU A 214 25.79 2.76 11.52
C LEU A 214 24.39 3.34 11.74
N LEU A 215 24.27 4.62 12.09
CA LEU A 215 22.98 5.30 12.21
C LEU A 215 22.21 5.29 10.87
N PHE A 216 22.88 5.63 9.77
CA PHE A 216 22.33 5.57 8.42
C PHE A 216 21.86 4.15 8.06
N ALA A 217 22.65 3.12 8.38
CA ALA A 217 22.26 1.73 8.17
C ALA A 217 21.10 1.25 9.06
N ALA A 218 20.85 1.89 10.22
CA ALA A 218 19.69 1.60 11.06
C ALA A 218 18.41 2.27 10.52
N LEU A 219 18.52 3.51 10.02
CA LEU A 219 17.42 4.25 9.38
C LEU A 219 16.92 3.63 8.06
N LEU A 220 17.65 2.65 7.51
CA LEU A 220 17.38 1.98 6.24
C LEU A 220 17.19 0.46 6.37
N ALA A 221 17.07 -0.04 7.59
CA ALA A 221 16.79 -1.46 7.81
C ALA A 221 15.34 -1.79 7.40
N ASP A 222 15.09 -2.98 6.84
CA ASP A 222 13.73 -3.44 6.52
C ASP A 222 12.83 -3.43 7.77
N GLU A 223 11.54 -3.16 7.59
CA GLU A 223 10.57 -3.13 8.70
C GLU A 223 10.60 -4.44 9.53
N GLY A 224 10.57 -4.29 10.86
CA GLY A 224 10.74 -5.39 11.82
C GLY A 224 12.20 -5.74 12.16
N THR A 225 13.20 -5.19 11.45
CA THR A 225 14.62 -5.46 11.74
C THR A 225 15.03 -4.89 13.10
N CYS A 226 15.21 -5.76 14.09
CA CYS A 226 15.54 -5.39 15.47
C CYS A 226 16.63 -6.30 16.08
N LYS A 227 17.26 -5.83 17.16
CA LYS A 227 18.40 -6.52 17.82
C LYS A 227 18.08 -7.93 18.32
N SER A 228 16.82 -8.21 18.65
CA SER A 228 16.37 -9.50 19.19
C SER A 228 16.20 -10.60 18.12
N LEU A 229 15.92 -10.24 16.86
CA LEU A 229 15.78 -11.19 15.75
C LEU A 229 17.12 -11.51 15.05
N LEU A 230 18.07 -10.58 15.08
CA LEU A 230 19.36 -10.71 14.40
C LEU A 230 20.30 -11.69 15.10
N ASN A 231 20.50 -12.87 14.51
CA ASN A 231 21.45 -13.90 14.96
C ASN A 231 22.93 -13.56 14.63
N VAL A 232 23.32 -12.30 14.83
CA VAL A 232 24.67 -11.76 14.55
C VAL A 232 25.37 -11.49 15.89
N ARG A 233 26.70 -11.70 15.96
CA ARG A 233 27.48 -11.49 17.21
C ARG A 233 27.35 -10.09 17.80
N LEU A 234 27.22 -9.08 16.94
CA LEU A 234 27.02 -7.68 17.26
C LEU A 234 26.01 -7.13 16.22
N PRO A 235 24.70 -7.03 16.54
CA PRO A 235 23.75 -6.31 15.70
C PRO A 235 24.05 -4.80 15.73
N ASN A 236 23.55 -4.05 14.75
CA ASN A 236 23.74 -2.60 14.69
C ASN A 236 23.19 -1.93 15.98
N PRO A 237 24.00 -1.15 16.72
CA PRO A 237 23.62 -0.60 18.02
C PRO A 237 22.44 0.38 17.97
N PHE A 238 22.15 0.99 16.81
CA PHE A 238 21.05 1.95 16.63
C PHE A 238 19.73 1.32 16.17
N LEU A 239 19.65 -0.01 16.06
CA LEU A 239 18.36 -0.69 15.89
C LEU A 239 17.58 -0.72 17.22
N PRO A 240 16.23 -0.75 17.19
CA PRO A 240 15.45 -1.07 18.38
C PRO A 240 15.77 -2.49 18.88
N LEU A 241 15.53 -2.74 20.17
CA LEU A 241 15.55 -4.08 20.75
C LEU A 241 14.47 -4.96 20.10
N TRP A 242 13.27 -4.40 19.96
CA TRP A 242 12.10 -4.95 19.27
C TRP A 242 11.20 -3.79 18.81
N ASP A 243 10.45 -4.00 17.72
CA ASP A 243 9.45 -3.09 17.14
C ASP A 243 8.23 -3.95 16.77
N ARG A 244 7.01 -3.45 17.03
CA ARG A 244 5.74 -4.10 16.75
C ARG A 244 5.50 -4.42 15.26
N ARG A 245 6.30 -3.88 14.34
CA ARG A 245 6.27 -4.14 12.88
C ARG A 245 6.78 -5.54 12.48
N ASP A 246 6.48 -6.59 13.24
CA ASP A 246 6.83 -7.97 12.85
C ASP A 246 6.11 -8.37 11.54
N ILE A 247 6.89 -8.73 10.51
CA ILE A 247 6.43 -9.09 9.16
C ILE A 247 6.42 -10.63 8.99
N GLU A 248 5.31 -11.20 8.52
CA GLU A 248 5.28 -12.62 8.14
C GLU A 248 5.91 -12.80 6.76
N ILE A 249 7.24 -12.88 6.77
CA ILE A 249 8.04 -13.22 5.60
C ILE A 249 7.59 -14.60 5.10
N SER A 250 6.86 -14.62 3.98
CA SER A 250 6.38 -15.87 3.38
C SER A 250 7.55 -16.81 3.07
N PRO A 251 7.36 -18.14 3.08
CA PRO A 251 8.47 -19.07 2.86
C PRO A 251 9.27 -18.78 1.58
N VAL A 252 8.58 -18.38 0.51
CA VAL A 252 9.17 -17.97 -0.78
C VAL A 252 10.01 -16.71 -0.64
N LEU A 253 9.49 -15.67 0.02
CA LEU A 253 10.20 -14.41 0.23
C LEU A 253 11.40 -14.59 1.17
N GLY A 254 11.27 -15.43 2.20
CA GLY A 254 12.34 -15.77 3.12
C GLY A 254 13.45 -16.59 2.45
N TRP A 255 13.10 -17.45 1.50
CA TRP A 255 14.08 -18.18 0.69
C TRP A 255 14.79 -17.26 -0.32
N LEU A 256 14.05 -16.35 -0.99
CA LEU A 256 14.66 -15.30 -1.82
C LEU A 256 15.62 -14.41 -1.03
N GLY A 257 15.24 -13.97 0.18
CA GLY A 257 16.09 -13.18 1.07
C GLY A 257 17.32 -13.97 1.57
N ALA A 258 17.16 -15.26 1.86
CA ALA A 258 18.29 -16.13 2.24
C ALA A 258 19.29 -16.37 1.09
N LEU A 259 18.82 -16.38 -0.16
CA LEU A 259 19.66 -16.42 -1.36
C LEU A 259 20.29 -15.06 -1.70
N ASN A 260 19.64 -13.95 -1.32
CA ASN A 260 20.04 -12.57 -1.64
C ASN A 260 20.21 -11.70 -0.37
N PRO A 261 21.07 -12.06 0.61
CA PRO A 261 21.10 -11.43 1.93
C PRO A 261 21.67 -10.00 1.96
N GLN A 262 22.11 -9.46 0.81
CA GLN A 262 22.57 -8.08 0.64
C GLN A 262 21.47 -7.17 0.03
N VAL A 263 20.23 -7.65 -0.02
CA VAL A 263 19.12 -7.04 -0.76
C VAL A 263 17.91 -6.89 0.16
N PRO A 264 17.29 -5.70 0.24
CA PRO A 264 16.11 -5.48 1.07
C PRO A 264 14.99 -6.47 0.77
N VAL A 265 14.43 -7.07 1.82
CA VAL A 265 13.30 -8.01 1.74
C VAL A 265 12.08 -7.31 1.15
N SER A 266 11.92 -6.01 1.44
CA SER A 266 10.93 -5.12 0.81
C SER A 266 10.99 -5.13 -0.72
N ARG A 267 12.17 -4.96 -1.35
CA ARG A 267 12.33 -5.08 -2.82
C ARG A 267 11.89 -6.45 -3.32
N LEU A 268 12.34 -7.52 -2.66
CA LEU A 268 12.05 -8.90 -3.07
C LEU A 268 10.54 -9.21 -2.95
N GLY A 269 9.85 -8.58 -1.99
CA GLY A 269 8.41 -8.58 -1.87
C GLY A 269 7.72 -7.88 -3.03
N GLU A 270 8.09 -6.62 -3.34
CA GLU A 270 7.48 -5.88 -4.46
C GLU A 270 7.73 -6.58 -5.81
N LEU A 271 8.89 -7.25 -5.98
CA LEU A 271 9.18 -8.09 -7.14
C LEU A 271 8.26 -9.32 -7.25
N LEU A 272 7.98 -10.01 -6.14
CA LEU A 272 7.01 -11.11 -6.08
C LEU A 272 5.56 -10.66 -6.37
N GLU A 273 5.19 -9.44 -5.96
CA GLU A 273 3.86 -8.90 -6.26
C GLU A 273 3.71 -8.52 -7.75
N ARG A 274 4.78 -8.02 -8.37
CA ARG A 274 4.85 -7.69 -9.81
C ARG A 274 4.92 -8.93 -10.70
N VAL A 275 5.61 -9.98 -10.26
CA VAL A 275 5.82 -11.23 -11.01
C VAL A 275 5.43 -12.43 -10.11
N PRO A 276 4.13 -12.64 -9.85
CA PRO A 276 3.66 -13.67 -8.92
C PRO A 276 3.92 -15.09 -9.44
N LEU A 277 4.50 -15.91 -8.57
CA LEU A 277 4.74 -17.33 -8.82
C LEU A 277 3.47 -18.16 -8.54
N THR A 278 3.15 -19.13 -9.39
CA THR A 278 2.07 -20.10 -9.13
C THR A 278 2.41 -21.03 -7.97
N GLU A 279 1.43 -21.70 -7.35
CA GLU A 279 1.69 -22.64 -6.24
C GLU A 279 2.71 -23.72 -6.62
N GLU A 280 2.64 -24.26 -7.84
CA GLU A 280 3.61 -25.23 -8.35
C GLU A 280 5.03 -24.63 -8.44
N GLN A 281 5.17 -23.40 -8.93
CA GLN A 281 6.45 -22.70 -9.03
C GLN A 281 7.03 -22.35 -7.65
N GLN A 282 6.18 -21.95 -6.70
CA GLN A 282 6.58 -21.73 -5.30
C GLN A 282 7.07 -23.04 -4.66
N ILE A 283 6.38 -24.14 -4.92
CA ILE A 283 6.72 -25.47 -4.42
C ILE A 283 8.03 -26.00 -5.04
N ASP A 284 8.27 -25.74 -6.32
CA ASP A 284 9.49 -26.15 -7.03
C ASP A 284 10.71 -25.33 -6.56
N PHE A 285 10.55 -24.00 -6.47
CA PHE A 285 11.56 -23.11 -5.90
C PHE A 285 11.98 -23.52 -4.48
N LEU A 286 11.00 -23.75 -3.58
CA LEU A 286 11.24 -24.14 -2.18
C LEU A 286 11.79 -25.56 -1.97
N LYS A 287 12.01 -26.34 -3.04
CA LYS A 287 12.52 -27.72 -2.97
C LYS A 287 13.78 -27.94 -3.81
N ASN A 288 13.87 -27.26 -4.95
CA ASN A 288 14.83 -27.53 -6.02
C ASN A 288 15.60 -26.27 -6.47
N ASP A 289 15.36 -25.10 -5.84
CA ASP A 289 15.94 -23.79 -6.18
C ASP A 289 15.66 -23.30 -7.61
N VAL A 290 14.59 -23.80 -8.25
CA VAL A 290 14.18 -23.45 -9.62
C VAL A 290 13.25 -22.23 -9.61
N LEU A 291 13.57 -21.20 -10.40
CA LEU A 291 12.71 -20.04 -10.66
C LEU A 291 12.33 -19.99 -12.16
N PRO A 292 11.14 -19.50 -12.53
CA PRO A 292 10.77 -19.33 -13.93
C PRO A 292 11.62 -18.25 -14.62
N ASP A 293 12.01 -18.46 -15.88
CA ASP A 293 12.87 -17.54 -16.67
C ASP A 293 12.46 -16.07 -16.58
N LYS A 294 11.15 -15.78 -16.60
CA LYS A 294 10.60 -14.41 -16.51
C LYS A 294 10.80 -13.77 -15.14
N PHE A 295 10.79 -14.56 -14.07
CA PHE A 295 11.13 -14.10 -12.73
C PHE A 295 12.64 -13.89 -12.62
N VAL A 296 13.44 -14.77 -13.22
CA VAL A 296 14.91 -14.63 -13.26
C VAL A 296 15.32 -13.35 -13.98
N GLU A 297 14.81 -13.05 -15.18
CA GLU A 297 15.14 -11.79 -15.89
C GLU A 297 14.72 -10.55 -15.07
N ALA A 298 13.50 -10.55 -14.49
CA ALA A 298 13.04 -9.44 -13.66
C ALA A 298 13.87 -9.26 -12.38
N MET A 299 14.35 -10.36 -11.79
CA MET A 299 15.23 -10.36 -10.62
C MET A 299 16.63 -9.86 -10.99
N GLU A 300 17.26 -10.36 -12.06
CA GLU A 300 18.56 -9.86 -12.55
C GLU A 300 18.54 -8.35 -12.79
N ILE A 301 17.47 -7.84 -13.42
CA ILE A 301 17.28 -6.42 -13.68
C ILE A 301 17.16 -5.61 -12.37
N SER A 302 16.37 -6.11 -11.40
CA SER A 302 16.18 -5.42 -10.10
C SER A 302 17.43 -5.45 -9.22
N LEU A 303 18.24 -6.51 -9.31
CA LEU A 303 19.51 -6.67 -8.60
C LEU A 303 20.62 -5.82 -9.21
N ASP A 304 20.72 -5.72 -10.53
CA ASP A 304 21.66 -4.80 -11.21
C ASP A 304 21.35 -3.34 -10.87
N GLU A 305 20.07 -2.97 -10.82
CA GLU A 305 19.60 -1.64 -10.41
C GLU A 305 19.96 -1.32 -8.95
N TRP A 306 19.74 -2.26 -8.02
CA TRP A 306 20.15 -2.15 -6.61
C TRP A 306 21.66 -1.97 -6.45
N THR A 307 22.42 -2.84 -7.12
CA THR A 307 23.86 -2.95 -7.01
C THR A 307 24.54 -1.66 -7.45
N ARG A 308 24.17 -1.13 -8.62
CA ARG A 308 24.68 0.15 -9.13
C ARG A 308 24.34 1.30 -8.19
N SER A 309 23.09 1.38 -7.73
CA SER A 309 22.61 2.46 -6.87
C SER A 309 23.34 2.51 -5.53
N THR A 310 23.58 1.35 -4.92
CA THR A 310 24.25 1.21 -3.62
C THR A 310 25.75 1.44 -3.72
N ALA A 311 26.37 0.95 -4.81
CA ALA A 311 27.80 1.14 -5.06
C ALA A 311 28.15 2.64 -5.25
N ILE A 312 27.37 3.38 -6.04
CA ILE A 312 27.57 4.83 -6.26
C ILE A 312 27.32 5.62 -4.96
N ASP A 313 26.31 5.24 -4.18
CA ASP A 313 26.02 5.86 -2.88
C ASP A 313 27.20 5.76 -1.90
N GLY A 314 27.72 4.53 -1.69
CA GLY A 314 28.86 4.28 -0.81
C GLY A 314 30.20 4.79 -1.36
N LEU A 315 30.28 5.12 -2.64
CA LEU A 315 31.43 5.78 -3.26
C LEU A 315 31.42 7.29 -2.93
N SER A 316 30.23 7.91 -3.01
CA SER A 316 30.04 9.34 -2.73
C SER A 316 30.23 9.72 -1.26
N ARG A 317 29.82 8.86 -0.33
CA ARG A 317 29.71 9.16 1.11
C ARG A 317 30.27 8.01 1.94
N THR A 318 30.80 8.31 3.12
CA THR A 318 31.28 7.27 4.05
C THR A 318 30.10 6.45 4.57
N ARG A 319 30.06 5.16 4.21
CA ARG A 319 29.05 4.18 4.63
C ARG A 319 29.69 2.99 5.34
N ILE A 320 28.87 2.06 5.83
CA ILE A 320 29.34 0.71 6.19
C ILE A 320 29.96 0.01 4.98
N PHE A 321 30.87 -0.94 5.20
CA PHE A 321 31.52 -1.67 4.11
C PHE A 321 30.50 -2.42 3.25
N ASN A 322 30.63 -2.27 1.93
CA ASN A 322 29.81 -2.92 0.93
C ASN A 322 30.71 -3.37 -0.22
N GLN A 323 30.63 -4.65 -0.60
CA GLN A 323 31.50 -5.23 -1.63
C GLN A 323 31.33 -4.56 -3.00
N TYR A 324 30.11 -4.15 -3.37
CA TYR A 324 29.85 -3.52 -4.67
C TYR A 324 30.43 -2.10 -4.73
N THR A 325 30.38 -1.37 -3.63
CA THR A 325 31.08 -0.09 -3.47
C THR A 325 32.59 -0.27 -3.60
N ASP A 326 33.15 -1.30 -2.95
CA ASP A 326 34.57 -1.61 -2.98
C ASP A 326 35.05 -2.01 -4.39
N GLU A 327 34.34 -2.91 -5.07
CA GLU A 327 34.64 -3.30 -6.46
C GLU A 327 34.57 -2.11 -7.43
N LEU A 328 33.60 -1.21 -7.24
CA LEU A 328 33.49 0.04 -8.01
C LEU A 328 34.65 1.00 -7.71
N ALA A 329 35.02 1.19 -6.44
CA ALA A 329 36.14 2.04 -6.02
C ALA A 329 37.48 1.51 -6.56
N ARG A 330 37.75 0.20 -6.43
CA ARG A 330 38.92 -0.50 -7.01
C ARG A 330 39.01 -0.29 -8.53
N THR A 331 37.88 -0.36 -9.23
CA THR A 331 37.82 -0.25 -10.69
C THR A 331 38.00 1.19 -11.16
N GLY A 332 37.30 2.15 -10.53
CA GLY A 332 37.46 3.58 -10.80
C GLY A 332 38.86 4.09 -10.49
N ALA A 333 39.45 3.68 -9.36
CA ALA A 333 40.81 4.08 -8.97
C ALA A 333 41.85 3.57 -9.98
N ARG A 334 41.76 2.31 -10.42
CA ARG A 334 42.60 1.79 -11.52
C ARG A 334 42.44 2.59 -12.81
N ALA A 335 41.21 2.95 -13.16
CA ALA A 335 40.92 3.70 -14.39
C ALA A 335 41.37 5.16 -14.35
N LEU A 336 41.48 5.77 -13.17
CA LEU A 336 42.06 7.11 -12.99
C LEU A 336 43.60 7.07 -12.89
N LEU A 337 44.16 6.18 -12.07
CA LEU A 337 45.61 6.05 -11.89
C LEU A 337 46.34 5.66 -13.18
N ALA A 338 45.73 4.82 -14.03
CA ALA A 338 46.25 4.47 -15.33
C ALA A 338 46.37 5.68 -16.30
N ALA A 339 45.61 6.77 -16.07
CA ALA A 339 45.75 8.01 -16.83
C ALA A 339 46.95 8.87 -16.39
N SER A 340 47.55 8.55 -15.24
CA SER A 340 48.81 9.11 -14.73
C SER A 340 49.96 8.09 -14.81
N GLU A 341 49.84 7.06 -15.66
CA GLU A 341 50.81 5.97 -15.85
C GLU A 341 51.10 5.12 -14.58
N GLN A 342 50.24 5.18 -13.57
CA GLN A 342 50.40 4.46 -12.30
C GLN A 342 49.54 3.19 -12.25
N ASN A 343 50.09 2.13 -11.64
CA ASN A 343 49.46 0.81 -11.55
C ASN A 343 48.99 0.53 -10.11
N LEU A 344 47.71 0.17 -9.92
CA LEU A 344 47.15 -0.13 -8.59
C LEU A 344 47.04 -1.65 -8.34
N VAL A 345 47.99 -2.15 -7.56
CA VAL A 345 48.07 -3.53 -7.08
C VAL A 345 47.38 -3.64 -5.72
N ILE A 346 46.53 -4.67 -5.57
CA ILE A 346 45.85 -4.97 -4.30
C ILE A 346 46.11 -6.43 -3.97
N VAL A 347 46.65 -6.67 -2.78
CA VAL A 347 46.96 -8.00 -2.24
C VAL A 347 45.83 -8.39 -1.29
N ASP A 348 44.87 -9.16 -1.81
CA ASP A 348 43.77 -9.73 -1.03
C ASP A 348 44.22 -10.93 -0.15
N PRO A 349 43.48 -11.28 0.91
CA PRO A 349 43.89 -12.33 1.85
C PRO A 349 44.13 -13.69 1.19
N GLY A 350 45.31 -14.26 1.43
CA GLY A 350 45.72 -15.55 0.88
C GLY A 350 46.41 -15.49 -0.49
N MET A 351 46.55 -14.29 -1.08
CA MET A 351 47.47 -14.06 -2.19
C MET A 351 48.93 -14.17 -1.71
N SER A 352 49.84 -14.47 -2.65
CA SER A 352 51.28 -14.30 -2.40
C SER A 352 51.62 -12.84 -2.15
N LYS A 353 52.67 -12.58 -1.37
CA LYS A 353 53.24 -11.23 -1.25
C LYS A 353 53.58 -10.67 -2.64
N TYR A 354 53.50 -9.36 -2.77
CA TYR A 354 53.96 -8.69 -3.98
C TYR A 354 55.49 -8.70 -4.04
N GLU A 355 56.04 -9.03 -5.19
CA GLU A 355 57.47 -8.96 -5.50
C GLU A 355 57.64 -7.99 -6.68
N PRO A 356 58.32 -6.83 -6.51
CA PRO A 356 58.52 -5.87 -7.58
C PRO A 356 59.32 -6.44 -8.75
N ALA A 357 58.96 -6.04 -9.97
CA ALA A 357 59.63 -6.46 -11.20
C ALA A 357 61.00 -5.79 -11.41
N GLY A 358 61.28 -4.69 -10.71
CA GLY A 358 62.56 -3.97 -10.75
C GLY A 358 62.65 -2.82 -9.74
N PRO A 359 63.83 -2.19 -9.59
CA PRO A 359 64.05 -1.09 -8.65
C PRO A 359 63.42 0.23 -9.08
N ASP A 360 63.06 0.37 -10.37
CA ASP A 360 62.44 1.56 -10.95
C ASP A 360 60.90 1.48 -10.98
N GLU A 361 60.29 0.54 -10.25
CA GLU A 361 58.84 0.30 -10.29
C GLU A 361 58.03 1.27 -9.42
N THR A 362 56.98 1.85 -10.00
CA THR A 362 56.09 2.87 -9.41
C THR A 362 54.67 2.36 -9.14
N SER A 363 54.49 1.04 -8.98
CA SER A 363 53.19 0.45 -8.61
C SER A 363 52.77 0.88 -7.20
N ILE A 364 51.49 1.25 -7.03
CA ILE A 364 50.87 1.48 -5.72
C ILE A 364 50.43 0.13 -5.17
N VAL A 365 50.90 -0.25 -3.99
CA VAL A 365 50.61 -1.54 -3.37
C VAL A 365 49.72 -1.33 -2.14
N LEU A 366 48.53 -1.91 -2.18
CA LEU A 366 47.63 -2.00 -1.04
C LEU A 366 47.56 -3.44 -0.52
N LEU A 367 47.53 -3.59 0.80
CA LEU A 367 47.14 -4.84 1.45
C LEU A 367 45.67 -4.69 1.90
N HIS A 368 44.85 -5.70 1.65
CA HIS A 368 43.45 -5.75 2.07
C HIS A 368 43.24 -6.88 3.09
N ASP A 369 42.54 -6.59 4.20
CA ASP A 369 42.33 -7.54 5.30
C ASP A 369 41.21 -8.56 5.07
N GLY A 370 40.33 -8.32 4.09
CA GLY A 370 39.13 -9.13 3.82
C GLY A 370 37.89 -8.71 4.61
N ALA A 371 37.98 -7.67 5.44
CA ALA A 371 36.87 -7.03 6.15
C ALA A 371 36.59 -5.60 5.65
N GLY A 372 37.33 -5.12 4.64
CA GLY A 372 37.17 -3.81 4.03
C GLY A 372 38.19 -2.76 4.46
N ASN A 373 39.23 -3.14 5.21
CA ASN A 373 40.29 -2.23 5.62
C ASN A 373 41.52 -2.39 4.72
N TYR A 374 42.16 -1.26 4.42
CA TYR A 374 43.35 -1.19 3.58
C TYR A 374 44.52 -0.55 4.32
N SER A 375 45.72 -1.11 4.11
CA SER A 375 46.99 -0.49 4.49
C SER A 375 47.88 -0.32 3.25
N ALA A 376 48.68 0.74 3.22
CA ALA A 376 49.67 0.96 2.17
C ALA A 376 50.95 0.15 2.45
N GLN A 377 51.61 -0.37 1.42
CA GLN A 377 52.94 -0.96 1.56
C GLN A 377 53.96 -0.20 0.69
N ASP A 378 55.01 0.32 1.31
CA ASP A 378 56.13 0.95 0.58
C ASP A 378 57.00 -0.13 -0.10
N ILE A 379 57.17 -0.01 -1.42
CA ILE A 379 57.95 -0.95 -2.25
C ILE A 379 59.44 -0.95 -1.91
N SER A 380 60.00 0.19 -1.48
CA SER A 380 61.43 0.42 -1.32
C SER A 380 62.00 -0.15 -0.03
N ASN A 381 61.22 -0.15 1.05
CA ASN A 381 61.65 -0.62 2.38
C ASN A 381 60.75 -1.74 2.96
N GLY A 382 59.56 -1.99 2.40
CA GLY A 382 58.60 -2.98 2.87
C GLY A 382 57.79 -2.56 4.11
N GLU A 383 57.82 -1.28 4.48
CA GLU A 383 57.05 -0.69 5.58
C GLU A 383 55.55 -0.67 5.26
N ILE A 384 54.71 -0.78 6.29
CA ILE A 384 53.26 -0.83 6.16
C ILE A 384 52.66 0.35 6.93
N THR A 385 51.96 1.22 6.21
CA THR A 385 51.21 2.33 6.81
C THR A 385 49.77 1.87 7.05
N GLU A 386 49.42 1.68 8.32
CA GLU A 386 48.06 1.40 8.77
C GLU A 386 47.24 2.69 8.91
N PHE A 387 45.93 2.59 8.65
CA PHE A 387 44.98 3.70 8.77
C PHE A 387 43.88 3.33 9.77
N LYS A 388 43.07 4.31 10.19
CA LYS A 388 41.91 4.04 11.05
C LYS A 388 40.92 3.12 10.31
N ASP A 389 40.53 2.02 10.96
CA ASP A 389 39.51 1.08 10.52
C ASP A 389 38.26 1.79 9.95
N GLY A 390 37.80 1.32 8.78
CA GLY A 390 36.64 1.86 8.08
C GLY A 390 36.85 2.04 6.58
N THR A 391 35.75 2.38 5.89
CA THR A 391 35.68 2.45 4.42
C THR A 391 36.50 3.57 3.78
N ASP A 392 37.02 4.51 4.57
CA ASP A 392 37.90 5.57 4.08
C ASP A 392 39.39 5.15 3.97
N SER A 393 39.76 4.02 4.57
CA SER A 393 41.13 3.48 4.54
C SER A 393 41.68 3.23 3.12
N PHE A 394 40.83 2.78 2.18
CA PHE A 394 41.18 2.60 0.77
C PHE A 394 41.75 3.88 0.13
N TYR A 395 41.04 4.99 0.29
CA TYR A 395 41.39 6.28 -0.32
C TYR A 395 42.63 6.90 0.35
N LEU A 396 42.76 6.74 1.67
CA LEU A 396 43.94 7.17 2.43
C LEU A 396 45.20 6.38 2.02
N ALA A 397 45.10 5.05 1.88
CA ALA A 397 46.22 4.18 1.54
C ALA A 397 46.72 4.33 0.08
N ILE A 398 45.85 4.77 -0.83
CA ILE A 398 46.26 5.26 -2.15
C ILE A 398 46.97 6.61 -1.99
N SER A 399 46.32 7.58 -1.34
CA SER A 399 46.81 8.95 -1.22
C SER A 399 48.21 9.06 -0.59
N SER A 400 48.50 8.25 0.44
CA SER A 400 49.82 8.22 1.09
C SER A 400 50.97 7.82 0.15
N GLN A 401 50.69 7.06 -0.91
CA GLN A 401 51.68 6.64 -1.92
C GLN A 401 51.80 7.61 -3.10
N LEU A 402 50.88 8.57 -3.23
CA LEU A 402 50.88 9.56 -4.33
C LEU A 402 51.74 10.78 -4.03
N LYS A 403 52.27 11.42 -5.08
CA LYS A 403 52.86 12.76 -4.97
C LYS A 403 51.79 13.84 -4.97
N ALA A 404 52.16 15.06 -4.58
CA ALA A 404 51.26 16.21 -4.61
C ALA A 404 50.69 16.53 -6.02
N GLU A 405 51.45 16.26 -7.07
CA GLU A 405 51.02 16.42 -8.48
C GLU A 405 49.94 15.38 -8.87
N ASP A 406 50.11 14.12 -8.46
CA ASP A 406 49.15 13.03 -8.75
C ASP A 406 47.88 13.15 -7.89
N ARG A 407 48.00 13.62 -6.64
CA ARG A 407 46.85 13.91 -5.76
C ARG A 407 45.89 14.90 -6.41
N LEU A 408 46.44 15.94 -7.06
CA LEU A 408 45.64 16.95 -7.78
C LEU A 408 44.95 16.37 -9.03
N SER A 409 45.54 15.40 -9.74
CA SER A 409 44.87 14.75 -10.89
C SER A 409 43.68 13.88 -10.48
N LEU A 410 43.70 13.36 -9.24
CA LEU A 410 42.58 12.66 -8.60
C LEU A 410 41.59 13.59 -7.85
N GLY A 411 41.76 14.92 -7.96
CA GLY A 411 40.89 15.92 -7.34
C GLY A 411 41.18 16.24 -5.86
N MET A 412 42.19 15.63 -5.26
CA MET A 412 42.57 15.82 -3.85
C MET A 412 43.41 17.09 -3.67
N GLN A 413 43.04 17.94 -2.71
CA GLN A 413 43.79 19.16 -2.38
C GLN A 413 44.97 18.90 -1.44
N PHE A 414 44.92 17.83 -0.65
CA PHE A 414 45.96 17.42 0.31
C PHE A 414 45.86 15.93 0.62
N GLU A 415 46.85 15.37 1.32
CA GLU A 415 47.00 13.92 1.55
C GLU A 415 45.80 13.23 2.21
N GLN A 416 45.07 13.95 3.07
CA GLN A 416 43.91 13.42 3.79
C GLN A 416 42.56 13.83 3.16
N ASP A 417 42.56 14.39 1.94
CA ASP A 417 41.35 14.82 1.23
C ASP A 417 40.61 13.66 0.55
N VAL A 418 40.09 12.76 1.37
CA VAL A 418 39.26 11.63 0.93
C VAL A 418 38.01 12.11 0.18
N ALA A 419 37.47 13.28 0.53
CA ALA A 419 36.29 13.86 -0.11
C ALA A 419 36.55 14.21 -1.58
N GLY A 420 37.68 14.84 -1.91
CA GLY A 420 38.08 15.14 -3.29
C GLY A 420 38.17 13.89 -4.17
N PHE A 421 38.80 12.82 -3.67
CA PHE A 421 38.95 11.57 -4.43
C PHE A 421 37.63 10.80 -4.58
N ARG A 422 36.83 10.72 -3.50
CA ARG A 422 35.47 10.15 -3.53
C ARG A 422 34.60 10.86 -4.57
N LYS A 423 34.65 12.18 -4.65
CA LYS A 423 33.94 12.99 -5.66
C LYS A 423 34.41 12.69 -7.08
N ALA A 424 35.72 12.63 -7.34
CA ALA A 424 36.26 12.32 -8.66
C ALA A 424 35.83 10.91 -9.14
N LEU A 425 35.89 9.92 -8.25
CA LEU A 425 35.41 8.56 -8.52
C LEU A 425 33.89 8.50 -8.73
N THR A 426 33.13 9.25 -7.93
CA THR A 426 31.65 9.31 -8.00
C THR A 426 31.19 9.95 -9.30
N GLN A 427 31.75 11.08 -9.70
CA GLN A 427 31.46 11.74 -10.99
C GLN A 427 31.69 10.78 -12.16
N ARG A 428 32.82 10.05 -12.15
CA ARG A 428 33.12 9.03 -13.15
C ARG A 428 32.10 7.88 -13.14
N ALA A 429 31.72 7.37 -11.97
CA ALA A 429 30.73 6.31 -11.86
C ALA A 429 29.34 6.76 -12.33
N ILE A 430 28.96 8.01 -12.06
CA ILE A 430 27.74 8.63 -12.60
C ILE A 430 27.81 8.73 -14.12
N GLU A 431 28.95 9.11 -14.71
CA GLU A 431 29.14 9.19 -16.17
C GLU A 431 29.08 7.82 -16.86
N GLU A 432 29.75 6.80 -16.30
CA GLU A 432 29.68 5.42 -16.78
C GLU A 432 28.26 4.83 -16.62
N ASN A 433 27.51 5.29 -15.61
CA ASN A 433 26.08 5.03 -15.41
C ASN A 433 25.14 6.05 -16.09
N ARG A 434 25.70 6.96 -16.91
CA ARG A 434 25.03 7.96 -17.76
C ARG A 434 24.08 8.96 -17.06
N GLY A 435 24.50 9.52 -15.92
CA GLY A 435 23.77 10.56 -15.20
C GLY A 435 22.67 10.05 -14.26
N TRP A 436 22.64 8.74 -14.01
CA TRP A 436 21.66 8.08 -13.15
C TRP A 436 22.22 7.85 -11.75
N PHE A 437 21.39 8.17 -10.73
CA PHE A 437 21.76 8.27 -9.31
C PHE A 437 22.99 9.14 -9.10
N ASP A 438 22.75 10.45 -9.03
CA ASP A 438 23.72 11.45 -8.62
C ASP A 438 23.46 11.83 -7.15
N PRO A 439 24.15 11.20 -6.18
CA PRO A 439 23.97 11.48 -4.74
C PRO A 439 24.52 12.83 -4.28
N GLU A 440 25.02 13.67 -5.19
CA GLU A 440 25.35 15.07 -4.93
C GLU A 440 24.23 16.03 -5.39
N LYS A 441 23.33 15.60 -6.29
CA LYS A 441 22.11 16.33 -6.65
C LYS A 441 20.90 15.78 -5.88
N PRO A 442 20.35 16.51 -4.89
CA PRO A 442 19.25 16.00 -4.09
C PRO A 442 17.96 15.82 -4.92
N THR A 443 17.32 14.65 -4.86
CA THR A 443 15.98 14.38 -5.43
C THR A 443 14.83 14.83 -4.53
N GLY A 444 15.13 15.73 -3.60
CA GLY A 444 14.19 16.79 -3.24
C GLY A 444 13.66 17.43 -4.53
N ILE A 445 12.35 17.66 -4.58
CA ILE A 445 11.72 18.17 -5.80
C ILE A 445 12.30 19.55 -6.08
N GLU A 446 13.04 19.67 -7.19
CA GLU A 446 13.64 20.94 -7.60
C GLU A 446 12.53 22.01 -7.61
N LYS A 447 12.83 23.24 -7.16
CA LYS A 447 11.80 24.29 -7.05
C LYS A 447 11.10 24.58 -8.39
N GLU A 448 11.74 24.22 -9.50
CA GLU A 448 11.24 24.31 -10.87
C GLU A 448 10.12 23.28 -11.18
N PHE A 449 10.00 22.21 -10.39
CA PHE A 449 8.92 21.20 -10.47
C PHE A 449 7.82 21.38 -9.41
N LEU A 450 8.00 22.28 -8.43
CA LEU A 450 6.91 22.67 -7.51
C LEU A 450 6.19 23.90 -8.07
N PRO A 451 4.85 23.99 -8.00
CA PRO A 451 4.15 25.22 -8.32
C PRO A 451 4.60 26.37 -7.41
N GLU A 452 4.64 27.58 -7.97
CA GLU A 452 5.04 28.80 -7.26
C GLU A 452 4.21 29.00 -5.98
N TRP A 453 2.89 28.74 -6.04
CA TRP A 453 1.98 28.80 -4.88
C TRP A 453 2.35 27.79 -3.79
N PHE A 454 2.74 26.56 -4.16
CA PHE A 454 3.11 25.53 -3.19
C PHE A 454 4.48 25.81 -2.57
N ALA A 455 5.43 26.27 -3.38
CA ALA A 455 6.77 26.63 -2.92
C ALA A 455 6.73 27.80 -1.91
N SER A 456 5.89 28.81 -2.18
CA SER A 456 5.75 30.04 -1.38
C SER A 456 4.79 29.94 -0.17
N ALA A 457 3.92 28.94 -0.11
CA ALA A 457 3.00 28.72 1.01
C ALA A 457 3.70 28.54 2.37
N SER A 458 2.97 28.76 3.47
CA SER A 458 3.51 28.61 4.82
C SER A 458 3.76 27.13 5.19
N ASP A 459 4.61 26.89 6.20
CA ASP A 459 4.87 25.54 6.71
C ASP A 459 3.64 24.96 7.46
N ASP A 460 2.73 25.81 7.95
CA ASP A 460 1.43 25.40 8.48
C ASP A 460 0.49 24.89 7.38
N ASP A 461 0.45 25.59 6.24
CA ASP A 461 -0.37 25.17 5.09
C ASP A 461 0.18 23.88 4.45
N LYS A 462 1.50 23.77 4.32
CA LYS A 462 2.17 22.53 3.85
C LYS A 462 1.91 21.34 4.79
N TYR A 463 1.80 21.59 6.11
CA TYR A 463 1.47 20.54 7.09
C TYR A 463 -0.01 20.12 6.98
N ALA A 464 -0.93 21.09 6.88
CA ALA A 464 -2.35 20.82 6.65
C ALA A 464 -2.59 20.06 5.33
N TRP A 465 -1.87 20.43 4.26
CA TRP A 465 -1.88 19.74 2.98
C TRP A 465 -1.35 18.30 3.10
N LYS A 466 -0.25 18.06 3.83
CA LYS A 466 0.30 16.71 4.09
C LYS A 466 -0.73 15.79 4.73
N ILE A 467 -1.44 16.29 5.76
CA ILE A 467 -2.53 15.54 6.42
C ILE A 467 -3.69 15.29 5.46
N ALA A 468 -4.15 16.31 4.72
CA ALA A 468 -5.27 16.18 3.79
C ALA A 468 -5.01 15.18 2.65
N VAL A 469 -3.76 15.06 2.17
CA VAL A 469 -3.34 14.03 1.20
C VAL A 469 -3.39 12.62 1.82
N GLN A 470 -2.96 12.47 3.08
CA GLN A 470 -3.04 11.19 3.80
C GLN A 470 -4.50 10.78 4.04
N ASP A 471 -5.35 11.69 4.53
CA ASP A 471 -6.79 11.50 4.72
C ASP A 471 -7.50 11.10 3.42
N TYR A 472 -7.21 11.81 2.32
CA TYR A 472 -7.79 11.51 1.01
C TYR A 472 -7.33 10.15 0.47
N SER A 473 -6.04 9.83 0.56
CA SER A 473 -5.51 8.51 0.19
C SER A 473 -6.18 7.38 0.99
N GLN A 474 -6.36 7.58 2.29
CA GLN A 474 -7.02 6.63 3.19
C GLN A 474 -8.52 6.47 2.85
N ALA A 475 -9.24 7.56 2.59
CA ALA A 475 -10.64 7.51 2.17
C ALA A 475 -10.83 6.79 0.82
N VAL A 476 -9.90 6.98 -0.13
CA VAL A 476 -9.90 6.29 -1.43
C VAL A 476 -9.67 4.79 -1.27
N LEU A 477 -8.77 4.36 -0.37
CA LEU A 477 -8.57 2.95 -0.03
C LEU A 477 -9.79 2.33 0.66
N GLU A 478 -10.43 3.08 1.57
CA GLU A 478 -11.58 2.64 2.38
C GLU A 478 -12.83 2.26 1.58
N ALA A 479 -12.94 2.77 0.35
CA ALA A 479 -14.12 2.67 -0.50
C ALA A 479 -13.98 1.69 -1.67
N GLN A 480 -12.85 0.99 -1.80
CA GLN A 480 -12.64 -0.04 -2.81
C GLN A 480 -13.33 -1.38 -2.40
N ALA A 481 -13.89 -2.12 -3.36
CA ALA A 481 -14.49 -3.44 -3.16
C ALA A 481 -14.29 -4.36 -4.40
N PRO A 482 -14.28 -5.71 -4.24
CA PRO A 482 -14.10 -6.67 -5.33
C PRO A 482 -15.18 -6.56 -6.41
N ASP A 483 -16.44 -6.85 -6.06
CA ASP A 483 -17.57 -6.75 -6.99
C ASP A 483 -18.10 -5.31 -7.05
N LEU A 484 -17.18 -4.34 -7.15
CA LEU A 484 -17.46 -3.09 -7.83
C LEU A 484 -17.40 -3.38 -9.34
N LEU A 485 -18.50 -3.96 -9.84
CA LEU A 485 -19.11 -3.39 -11.03
C LEU A 485 -19.31 -1.92 -10.70
N GLU A 486 -18.44 -1.07 -11.25
CA GLU A 486 -18.46 0.37 -11.03
C GLU A 486 -19.83 0.89 -11.47
N PRO A 487 -20.38 1.96 -10.86
CA PRO A 487 -21.63 2.56 -11.31
C PRO A 487 -21.64 2.81 -12.82
N SER A 488 -20.48 3.14 -13.41
CA SER A 488 -20.25 3.31 -14.85
C SER A 488 -20.67 2.10 -15.68
N ARG A 489 -20.42 0.88 -15.17
CA ARG A 489 -20.83 -0.35 -15.85
C ARG A 489 -22.34 -0.51 -15.94
N TYR A 490 -23.12 0.01 -14.99
CA TYR A 490 -24.57 -0.10 -15.07
C TYR A 490 -25.18 0.76 -16.20
N GLY A 491 -24.41 1.66 -16.82
CA GLY A 491 -24.74 2.30 -18.10
C GLY A 491 -24.16 1.59 -19.34
N GLU A 492 -23.38 0.52 -19.18
CA GLU A 492 -22.87 -0.28 -20.31
C GLU A 492 -23.94 -1.28 -20.78
N PRO A 493 -24.06 -1.56 -22.09
CA PRO A 493 -25.03 -2.53 -22.61
C PRO A 493 -24.70 -3.92 -22.12
N ASP A 494 -23.44 -4.24 -21.85
CA ASP A 494 -23.05 -5.54 -21.31
C ASP A 494 -23.72 -5.80 -19.95
N GLN A 495 -23.97 -4.78 -19.10
CA GLN A 495 -24.72 -4.98 -17.86
C GLN A 495 -26.24 -5.04 -18.08
N LEU A 496 -26.80 -4.18 -18.94
CA LEU A 496 -28.22 -4.28 -19.33
C LEU A 496 -28.54 -5.65 -19.96
N ARG A 497 -27.63 -6.16 -20.80
CA ARG A 497 -27.70 -7.45 -21.49
C ARG A 497 -27.42 -8.63 -20.57
N ASN A 498 -26.49 -8.51 -19.61
CA ASN A 498 -26.32 -9.50 -18.55
C ASN A 498 -27.58 -9.58 -17.67
N TYR A 499 -28.12 -8.45 -17.23
CA TYR A 499 -29.37 -8.38 -16.47
C TYR A 499 -30.55 -8.99 -17.24
N ALA A 500 -30.70 -8.66 -18.53
CA ALA A 500 -31.69 -9.28 -19.40
C ALA A 500 -31.51 -10.80 -19.48
N ARG A 501 -30.28 -11.28 -19.68
CA ARG A 501 -29.96 -12.72 -19.71
C ARG A 501 -30.32 -13.40 -18.39
N GLU A 502 -29.92 -12.83 -17.25
CA GLU A 502 -30.23 -13.37 -15.92
C GLU A 502 -31.75 -13.45 -15.69
N LYS A 503 -32.51 -12.41 -16.05
CA LYS A 503 -33.97 -12.39 -15.86
C LYS A 503 -34.71 -13.34 -16.81
N LEU A 504 -34.21 -13.51 -18.04
CA LEU A 504 -34.66 -14.58 -18.95
C LEU A 504 -34.35 -15.97 -18.38
N GLN A 505 -33.14 -16.19 -17.85
CA GLN A 505 -32.73 -17.47 -17.26
C GLN A 505 -33.56 -17.83 -16.03
N GLU A 506 -33.71 -16.89 -15.07
CA GLU A 506 -34.60 -17.04 -13.91
C GLU A 506 -36.02 -17.42 -14.33
N ARG A 507 -36.58 -16.72 -15.34
CA ARG A 507 -37.98 -16.92 -15.72
C ARG A 507 -38.21 -18.20 -16.53
N ILE A 508 -37.32 -18.57 -17.45
CA ILE A 508 -37.41 -19.84 -18.19
C ILE A 508 -37.19 -21.04 -17.26
N LEU A 509 -36.24 -20.93 -16.31
CA LEU A 509 -36.03 -21.94 -15.28
C LEU A 509 -37.27 -22.10 -14.39
N LEU A 510 -37.96 -21.02 -14.05
CA LEU A 510 -39.18 -21.04 -13.23
C LEU A 510 -40.41 -21.57 -14.00
N ASP A 511 -40.63 -21.14 -15.25
CA ASP A 511 -41.79 -21.53 -16.06
C ASP A 511 -41.68 -22.96 -16.63
N HIS A 512 -40.45 -23.46 -16.86
CA HIS A 512 -40.21 -24.72 -17.58
C HIS A 512 -39.26 -25.71 -16.88
N GLY A 513 -38.55 -25.32 -15.82
CA GLY A 513 -37.61 -26.21 -15.12
C GLY A 513 -36.35 -26.55 -15.91
N VAL A 514 -36.01 -25.75 -16.93
CA VAL A 514 -34.85 -25.96 -17.80
C VAL A 514 -33.91 -24.76 -17.70
N GLU A 515 -32.65 -25.01 -17.37
CA GLU A 515 -31.57 -24.03 -17.43
C GLU A 515 -31.09 -23.90 -18.89
N VAL A 516 -31.00 -22.67 -19.40
CA VAL A 516 -30.63 -22.35 -20.78
C VAL A 516 -29.64 -21.18 -20.83
N ASN A 517 -28.95 -20.99 -21.95
CA ASN A 517 -28.24 -19.74 -22.25
C ASN A 517 -29.02 -18.95 -23.33
N PRO A 518 -29.69 -17.83 -22.98
CA PRO A 518 -30.44 -17.02 -23.95
C PRO A 518 -29.58 -16.39 -25.06
N ASP A 519 -28.26 -16.29 -24.90
CA ASP A 519 -27.35 -15.85 -25.98
C ASP A 519 -27.19 -16.92 -27.09
N GLU A 520 -27.36 -18.21 -26.75
CA GLU A 520 -27.27 -19.34 -27.69
C GLU A 520 -28.62 -19.64 -28.38
N ILE A 521 -29.70 -19.00 -27.95
CA ILE A 521 -31.04 -19.13 -28.52
C ILE A 521 -31.21 -18.07 -29.61
N SER A 522 -31.20 -18.48 -30.87
CA SER A 522 -31.51 -17.59 -31.99
C SER A 522 -33.02 -17.46 -32.17
N ILE A 523 -33.55 -16.24 -32.12
CA ILE A 523 -34.92 -15.96 -32.57
C ILE A 523 -34.87 -15.43 -34.00
N LEU A 524 -35.61 -16.09 -34.88
CA LEU A 524 -35.83 -15.70 -36.28
C LEU A 524 -37.22 -15.07 -36.40
N THR A 525 -37.31 -13.88 -36.98
CA THR A 525 -38.56 -13.17 -37.30
C THR A 525 -38.58 -12.78 -38.77
N VAL A 526 -39.78 -12.63 -39.35
CA VAL A 526 -39.96 -12.14 -40.73
C VAL A 526 -40.96 -11.00 -40.71
N SER A 527 -40.50 -9.79 -40.99
CA SER A 527 -41.34 -8.63 -41.26
C SER A 527 -41.68 -8.60 -42.75
N ILE A 528 -42.95 -8.27 -43.05
CA ILE A 528 -43.45 -8.10 -44.41
C ILE A 528 -43.72 -6.61 -44.59
N GLU A 529 -43.00 -5.92 -45.48
CA GLU A 529 -43.46 -4.61 -45.94
C GLU A 529 -44.72 -4.79 -46.79
N ILE A 530 -45.82 -4.21 -46.33
CA ILE A 530 -47.08 -4.13 -47.07
C ILE A 530 -47.21 -2.71 -47.60
N ASP A 531 -47.14 -2.56 -48.93
CA ASP A 531 -47.30 -1.27 -49.62
C ASP A 531 -48.64 -0.60 -49.20
N PRO A 532 -48.68 0.67 -48.78
CA PRO A 532 -49.86 1.28 -48.12
C PRO A 532 -51.17 1.33 -48.92
N GLY A 533 -51.18 0.87 -50.18
CA GLY A 533 -52.40 0.67 -50.98
C GLY A 533 -53.09 -0.69 -50.78
N PHE A 534 -52.49 -1.64 -50.06
CA PHE A 534 -53.00 -3.02 -49.97
C PHE A 534 -54.14 -3.16 -48.95
N ILE A 535 -55.38 -3.28 -49.44
CA ILE A 535 -56.57 -3.58 -48.61
C ILE A 535 -56.79 -5.10 -48.57
N LEU A 536 -56.73 -5.68 -47.37
CA LEU A 536 -57.17 -7.05 -47.13
C LEU A 536 -58.70 -7.11 -47.10
N ASP A 537 -59.32 -7.44 -48.24
CA ASP A 537 -60.69 -7.92 -48.28
C ASP A 537 -60.72 -9.39 -47.81
N LEU A 538 -61.65 -9.74 -46.92
CA LEU A 538 -61.62 -10.99 -46.15
C LEU A 538 -62.52 -12.10 -46.69
N ASP A 539 -63.32 -11.83 -47.72
CA ASP A 539 -64.52 -12.63 -48.07
C ASP A 539 -64.52 -13.23 -49.51
N TYR A 540 -63.37 -13.36 -50.20
CA TYR A 540 -63.34 -13.93 -51.58
C TYR A 540 -62.27 -15.00 -51.88
N GLU A 541 -62.59 -15.87 -52.85
CA GLU A 541 -61.82 -17.07 -53.20
C GLU A 541 -60.48 -16.79 -53.91
N PHE A 542 -59.53 -17.72 -53.73
CA PHE A 542 -58.14 -17.60 -54.16
C PHE A 542 -57.97 -17.59 -55.69
N ALA A 543 -57.75 -16.40 -56.26
CA ALA A 543 -57.33 -16.17 -57.64
C ALA A 543 -56.02 -15.38 -57.71
N GLY A 544 -54.88 -16.06 -57.52
CA GLY A 544 -53.56 -15.48 -57.76
C GLY A 544 -53.08 -15.61 -59.22
N PRO A 545 -51.92 -15.03 -59.58
CA PRO A 545 -51.08 -14.13 -58.80
C PRO A 545 -50.99 -12.72 -59.39
N SER A 546 -50.89 -11.69 -58.55
CA SER A 546 -50.42 -10.36 -58.95
C SER A 546 -48.98 -10.15 -58.48
N GLU A 547 -48.10 -9.75 -59.39
CA GLU A 547 -46.66 -9.61 -59.16
C GLU A 547 -46.34 -8.38 -58.28
N VAL A 548 -46.44 -8.57 -56.97
CA VAL A 548 -45.79 -7.72 -55.96
C VAL A 548 -44.83 -8.61 -55.19
N GLU A 549 -43.53 -8.42 -55.39
CA GLU A 549 -42.51 -9.02 -54.52
C GLU A 549 -42.62 -8.34 -53.16
N ALA A 550 -43.32 -8.97 -52.22
CA ALA A 550 -43.35 -8.51 -50.84
C ALA A 550 -41.92 -8.57 -50.27
N ASN A 551 -41.40 -7.45 -49.78
CA ASN A 551 -40.08 -7.40 -49.16
C ASN A 551 -40.13 -8.15 -47.82
N TYR A 552 -39.65 -9.39 -47.83
CA TYR A 552 -39.49 -10.22 -46.63
C TYR A 552 -38.18 -9.88 -45.91
N GLU A 553 -38.19 -8.83 -45.10
CA GLU A 553 -37.08 -8.58 -44.18
C GLU A 553 -37.03 -9.68 -43.11
N THR A 554 -36.06 -10.57 -43.23
CA THR A 554 -35.80 -11.63 -42.24
C THR A 554 -34.77 -11.13 -41.23
N GLN A 555 -35.15 -11.07 -39.96
CA GLN A 555 -34.24 -10.67 -38.88
C GLN A 555 -33.92 -11.86 -37.98
N GLN A 556 -32.66 -11.93 -37.52
CA GLN A 556 -32.20 -12.89 -36.52
C GLN A 556 -31.50 -12.14 -35.39
N ARG A 557 -31.80 -12.53 -34.15
CA ARG A 557 -31.28 -11.99 -32.89
C ARG A 557 -31.01 -13.14 -31.91
N SER A 558 -30.20 -12.92 -30.85
CA SER A 558 -30.33 -13.81 -29.69
C SER A 558 -31.60 -13.48 -28.89
N LEU A 559 -32.09 -14.40 -28.07
CA LEU A 559 -33.21 -14.14 -27.18
C LEU A 559 -32.91 -13.01 -26.19
N THR A 560 -31.64 -12.88 -25.77
CA THR A 560 -31.18 -11.74 -24.96
C THR A 560 -31.37 -10.41 -25.68
N ASP A 561 -30.87 -10.27 -26.91
CA ASP A 561 -30.97 -9.00 -27.66
C ASP A 561 -32.44 -8.66 -27.96
N LEU A 562 -33.24 -9.67 -28.32
CA LEU A 562 -34.67 -9.50 -28.57
C LEU A 562 -35.46 -9.11 -27.30
N SER A 563 -35.03 -9.54 -26.11
CA SER A 563 -35.69 -9.15 -24.86
C SER A 563 -35.44 -7.69 -24.44
N LEU A 564 -34.43 -7.05 -25.05
CA LEU A 564 -34.26 -5.61 -25.01
C LEU A 564 -35.19 -4.91 -26.02
N GLU A 565 -35.64 -5.62 -27.07
CA GLU A 565 -36.50 -5.04 -28.11
C GLU A 565 -37.96 -4.90 -27.67
N ASN A 566 -38.48 -3.66 -27.73
CA ASN A 566 -39.85 -3.32 -27.35
C ASN A 566 -40.86 -3.79 -28.40
N ILE A 567 -41.28 -5.05 -28.30
CA ILE A 567 -42.27 -5.66 -29.21
C ILE A 567 -43.66 -5.04 -28.97
N ALA A 568 -44.17 -4.31 -29.96
CA ALA A 568 -45.46 -3.62 -29.90
C ALA A 568 -46.64 -4.58 -29.66
N VAL A 569 -47.68 -4.10 -28.97
CA VAL A 569 -48.91 -4.88 -28.70
C VAL A 569 -49.60 -5.35 -29.99
N THR A 570 -49.42 -4.60 -31.07
CA THR A 570 -49.98 -4.85 -32.40
C THR A 570 -49.04 -5.59 -33.34
N ASP A 571 -47.91 -6.13 -32.88
CA ASP A 571 -46.96 -6.86 -33.72
C ASP A 571 -47.45 -8.30 -34.05
N LEU A 572 -48.42 -8.34 -34.96
CA LEU A 572 -48.96 -9.58 -35.52
C LEU A 572 -47.90 -10.34 -36.33
N ASN A 573 -46.95 -9.64 -36.96
CA ASN A 573 -45.86 -10.26 -37.70
C ASN A 573 -44.95 -11.08 -36.75
N PHE A 574 -44.57 -10.53 -35.60
CA PHE A 574 -43.83 -11.27 -34.58
C PHE A 574 -44.61 -12.49 -34.08
N LEU A 575 -45.89 -12.32 -33.74
CA LEU A 575 -46.74 -13.40 -33.23
C LEU A 575 -46.95 -14.54 -34.24
N TRP A 576 -46.87 -14.26 -35.55
CA TRP A 576 -47.12 -15.23 -36.61
C TRP A 576 -45.84 -15.85 -37.19
N THR A 577 -44.71 -15.13 -37.15
CA THR A 577 -43.46 -15.55 -37.82
C THR A 577 -42.33 -15.99 -36.88
N SER A 578 -42.36 -15.58 -35.60
CA SER A 578 -41.23 -15.81 -34.69
C SER A 578 -40.96 -17.30 -34.40
N ARG A 579 -39.68 -17.68 -34.46
CA ARG A 579 -39.19 -19.05 -34.22
C ARG A 579 -37.93 -19.04 -33.38
N ALA A 580 -37.94 -19.77 -32.26
CA ALA A 580 -36.75 -20.05 -31.46
C ALA A 580 -35.97 -21.25 -32.00
N LEU A 581 -34.67 -21.06 -32.20
CA LEU A 581 -33.71 -22.05 -32.68
C LEU A 581 -32.58 -22.19 -31.66
N ASP A 582 -32.10 -23.42 -31.46
CA ASP A 582 -30.89 -23.70 -30.68
C ASP A 582 -29.60 -23.43 -31.48
N ALA A 583 -28.45 -23.62 -30.82
CA ALA A 583 -27.12 -23.47 -31.43
C ALA A 583 -26.80 -24.51 -32.54
N GLN A 584 -27.70 -25.45 -32.82
CA GLN A 584 -27.63 -26.39 -33.95
C GLN A 584 -28.64 -26.03 -35.07
N GLY A 585 -29.45 -24.98 -34.88
CA GLY A 585 -30.48 -24.54 -35.83
C GLY A 585 -31.78 -25.33 -35.75
N GLN A 586 -32.01 -26.11 -34.69
CA GLN A 586 -33.22 -26.90 -34.48
C GLN A 586 -34.24 -26.13 -33.60
N LEU A 587 -35.54 -26.34 -33.87
CA LEU A 587 -36.64 -25.63 -33.22
C LEU A 587 -36.81 -26.00 -31.74
N ILE A 588 -36.75 -25.00 -30.86
CA ILE A 588 -36.95 -25.18 -29.42
C ILE A 588 -38.46 -25.22 -29.12
N GLY A 589 -39.02 -26.44 -29.06
CA GLY A 589 -40.48 -26.65 -29.06
C GLY A 589 -41.30 -26.07 -27.89
N PHE A 590 -40.67 -25.62 -26.81
CA PHE A 590 -41.34 -24.90 -25.72
C PHE A 590 -41.37 -23.37 -25.93
N LEU A 591 -40.35 -22.80 -26.60
CA LEU A 591 -40.24 -21.36 -26.89
C LEU A 591 -41.05 -20.97 -28.13
N LYS A 592 -42.38 -21.07 -28.01
CA LYS A 592 -43.34 -20.71 -29.07
C LYS A 592 -43.54 -19.19 -29.14
N ALA A 593 -43.89 -18.67 -30.31
CA ALA A 593 -44.15 -17.24 -30.57
C ALA A 593 -44.96 -16.53 -29.46
N GLY A 594 -46.11 -17.11 -29.07
CA GLY A 594 -46.95 -16.54 -28.00
C GLY A 594 -46.30 -16.55 -26.61
N TYR A 595 -45.45 -17.54 -26.29
CA TYR A 595 -44.68 -17.56 -25.06
C TYR A 595 -43.54 -16.54 -25.09
N LEU A 596 -42.82 -16.42 -26.21
CA LEU A 596 -41.77 -15.40 -26.40
C LEU A 596 -42.34 -13.98 -26.23
N PHE A 597 -43.51 -13.73 -26.84
CA PHE A 597 -44.22 -12.45 -26.72
C PHE A 597 -44.63 -12.14 -25.27
N SER A 598 -45.22 -13.10 -24.54
CA SER A 598 -45.53 -12.90 -23.11
C SER A 598 -44.28 -12.76 -22.26
N LEU A 599 -43.24 -13.57 -22.49
CA LEU A 599 -41.99 -13.57 -21.73
C LEU A 599 -41.32 -12.19 -21.78
N ILE A 600 -41.17 -11.63 -22.98
CA ILE A 600 -40.51 -10.33 -23.18
C ILE A 600 -41.37 -9.20 -22.60
N ARG A 601 -42.69 -9.22 -22.82
CA ARG A 601 -43.60 -8.17 -22.33
C ARG A 601 -43.86 -8.22 -20.82
N ASP A 602 -43.86 -9.41 -20.21
CA ASP A 602 -43.98 -9.59 -18.74
C ASP A 602 -42.67 -9.24 -18.02
N LEU A 603 -41.51 -9.58 -18.62
CA LEU A 603 -40.20 -9.23 -18.06
C LEU A 603 -39.90 -7.73 -18.17
N ASN A 604 -40.41 -7.05 -19.20
CA ASN A 604 -40.30 -5.60 -19.46
C ASN A 604 -38.95 -5.01 -18.98
N ILE A 605 -37.87 -5.44 -19.63
CA ILE A 605 -36.51 -5.15 -19.17
C ILE A 605 -36.25 -3.63 -19.10
N GLY A 606 -36.77 -2.86 -20.06
CA GLY A 606 -36.65 -1.40 -20.11
C GLY A 606 -37.18 -0.72 -18.84
N GLU A 607 -38.44 -0.94 -18.46
CA GLU A 607 -39.04 -0.35 -17.26
C GLU A 607 -38.45 -0.92 -15.94
N ASN A 608 -38.06 -2.19 -15.93
CA ASN A 608 -37.57 -2.85 -14.72
C ASN A 608 -36.09 -2.55 -14.41
N TYR A 609 -35.27 -2.18 -15.40
CA TYR A 609 -33.83 -1.91 -15.20
C TYR A 609 -33.55 -0.61 -14.41
N PRO A 610 -34.14 0.57 -14.73
CA PRO A 610 -34.02 1.77 -13.88
C PRO A 610 -34.46 1.53 -12.43
N ARG A 611 -35.48 0.69 -12.22
CA ARG A 611 -35.95 0.30 -10.87
C ARG A 611 -34.96 -0.60 -10.14
N PHE A 612 -34.30 -1.53 -10.86
CA PHE A 612 -33.19 -2.32 -10.35
C PHE A 612 -31.99 -1.43 -9.99
N LEU A 613 -31.62 -0.46 -10.84
CA LEU A 613 -30.55 0.49 -10.55
C LEU A 613 -30.82 1.35 -9.31
N ARG A 614 -32.04 1.90 -9.18
CA ARG A 614 -32.43 2.66 -7.97
C ARG A 614 -32.33 1.82 -6.70
N ASN A 615 -32.63 0.52 -6.78
CA ASN A 615 -32.43 -0.39 -5.65
C ASN A 615 -30.94 -0.65 -5.35
N VAL A 616 -30.14 -1.01 -6.36
CA VAL A 616 -28.72 -1.33 -6.18
C VAL A 616 -27.92 -0.12 -5.70
N LEU A 617 -28.13 1.05 -6.32
CA LEU A 617 -27.34 2.26 -6.07
C LEU A 617 -27.85 3.08 -4.87
N SER A 618 -29.15 3.10 -4.58
CA SER A 618 -29.71 3.90 -3.47
C SER A 618 -30.25 3.04 -2.32
N THR A 619 -31.35 2.30 -2.52
CA THR A 619 -32.14 1.79 -1.39
C THR A 619 -31.65 0.49 -0.74
N SER A 620 -30.74 -0.24 -1.39
CA SER A 620 -30.14 -1.45 -0.83
C SER A 620 -29.10 -1.14 0.27
N SER A 621 -28.71 -2.15 1.05
CA SER A 621 -27.58 -2.03 1.98
C SER A 621 -26.29 -1.61 1.26
N THR A 622 -26.07 -2.17 0.06
CA THR A 622 -24.93 -1.89 -0.81
C THR A 622 -24.93 -0.43 -1.29
N GLY A 623 -26.09 0.08 -1.73
CA GLY A 623 -26.26 1.49 -2.09
C GLY A 623 -25.99 2.44 -0.92
N ALA A 624 -26.55 2.15 0.25
CA ALA A 624 -26.29 2.91 1.48
C ALA A 624 -24.81 2.87 1.94
N TRP A 625 -24.06 1.81 1.59
CA TRP A 625 -22.60 1.76 1.77
C TRP A 625 -21.87 2.64 0.77
N HIS A 626 -22.21 2.56 -0.52
CA HIS A 626 -21.63 3.40 -1.57
C HIS A 626 -21.88 4.89 -1.33
N ARG A 627 -23.10 5.29 -0.93
CA ARG A 627 -23.48 6.66 -0.52
C ARG A 627 -22.57 7.21 0.56
N GLN A 628 -22.37 6.45 1.64
CA GLN A 628 -21.48 6.83 2.75
C GLN A 628 -20.00 6.89 2.32
N ARG A 629 -19.55 5.95 1.48
CA ARG A 629 -18.16 5.90 1.00
C ARG A 629 -17.83 7.04 0.04
N TYR A 630 -18.73 7.34 -0.89
CA TYR A 630 -18.63 8.52 -1.76
C TYR A 630 -18.54 9.80 -0.93
N ALA A 631 -19.47 10.00 0.02
CA ALA A 631 -19.47 11.17 0.88
C ALA A 631 -18.17 11.35 1.69
N ARG A 632 -17.55 10.25 2.17
CA ARG A 632 -16.25 10.29 2.87
C ARG A 632 -15.09 10.66 1.94
N VAL A 633 -15.05 10.12 0.72
CA VAL A 633 -14.02 10.51 -0.27
C VAL A 633 -14.19 11.99 -0.65
N MET A 634 -15.41 12.40 -0.99
CA MET A 634 -15.75 13.78 -1.33
C MET A 634 -15.40 14.77 -0.21
N HIS A 635 -15.67 14.42 1.06
CA HIS A 635 -15.26 15.20 2.24
C HIS A 635 -13.75 15.48 2.27
N THR A 636 -12.94 14.41 2.16
CA THR A 636 -11.48 14.52 2.20
C THR A 636 -10.91 15.23 0.97
N GLN A 637 -11.50 15.01 -0.21
CA GLN A 637 -11.12 15.70 -1.43
C GLN A 637 -11.43 17.19 -1.36
N MET A 638 -12.63 17.58 -0.92
CA MET A 638 -13.00 19.00 -0.74
C MET A 638 -12.12 19.71 0.31
N ARG A 639 -11.65 18.99 1.33
CA ARG A 639 -10.66 19.53 2.29
C ARG A 639 -9.31 19.79 1.62
N LEU A 640 -8.82 18.86 0.82
CA LEU A 640 -7.57 18.98 0.06
C LEU A 640 -7.67 20.08 -1.02
N ASP A 641 -8.69 20.04 -1.87
CA ASP A 641 -9.03 21.08 -2.87
C ASP A 641 -9.14 22.47 -2.21
N GLY A 642 -9.71 22.53 -1.00
CA GLY A 642 -9.87 23.76 -0.22
C GLY A 642 -8.58 24.31 0.37
N ILE A 643 -7.60 23.44 0.67
CA ILE A 643 -6.25 23.84 1.09
C ILE A 643 -5.42 24.28 -0.13
N GLU A 644 -5.47 23.55 -1.26
CA GLU A 644 -4.80 24.00 -2.49
C GLU A 644 -5.37 25.35 -2.97
N ALA A 645 -6.69 25.55 -2.94
CA ALA A 645 -7.33 26.82 -3.32
C ALA A 645 -6.95 27.99 -2.39
N LYS A 646 -6.66 27.72 -1.10
CA LYS A 646 -6.13 28.69 -0.14
C LYS A 646 -4.69 29.06 -0.49
N MET A 647 -3.82 28.07 -0.65
CA MET A 647 -2.40 28.27 -0.96
C MET A 647 -2.21 28.93 -2.35
N ALA A 648 -3.10 28.66 -3.31
CA ALA A 648 -3.10 29.24 -4.65
C ALA A 648 -3.79 30.62 -4.77
N GLY A 649 -4.47 31.10 -3.72
CA GLY A 649 -5.17 32.40 -3.74
C GLY A 649 -6.41 32.44 -4.64
N ASP A 650 -7.20 31.36 -4.71
CA ASP A 650 -8.49 31.33 -5.43
C ASP A 650 -9.66 31.92 -4.62
N PHE A 651 -9.52 31.93 -3.30
CA PHE A 651 -10.41 32.68 -2.40
C PHE A 651 -10.15 34.18 -2.56
N LEU A 652 -11.16 35.01 -2.28
CA LEU A 652 -11.04 36.45 -2.53
C LEU A 652 -10.00 37.06 -1.59
N GLY A 653 -8.90 37.54 -2.18
CA GLY A 653 -7.76 38.07 -1.45
C GLY A 653 -8.14 39.24 -0.53
N ASP A 654 -7.70 39.14 0.72
CA ASP A 654 -8.18 39.94 1.86
C ASP A 654 -7.83 41.44 1.78
N GLY A 655 -7.00 41.84 0.82
CA GLY A 655 -6.48 43.19 0.68
C GLY A 655 -5.75 43.65 1.95
N SER A 656 -6.29 44.66 2.62
CA SER A 656 -5.77 45.22 3.87
C SER A 656 -6.58 44.82 5.11
N LEU A 657 -7.43 43.79 5.03
CA LEU A 657 -8.28 43.38 6.14
C LEU A 657 -7.48 42.69 7.27
N PRO A 658 -7.97 42.72 8.52
CA PRO A 658 -7.37 41.96 9.63
C PRO A 658 -7.35 40.44 9.35
N PRO A 659 -6.35 39.69 9.87
CA PRO A 659 -6.26 38.22 9.71
C PRO A 659 -7.50 37.43 10.15
N GLU A 660 -8.30 37.99 11.06
CA GLU A 660 -9.57 37.41 11.50
C GLU A 660 -10.62 37.34 10.39
N LEU A 661 -10.58 38.26 9.41
CA LEU A 661 -11.43 38.26 8.22
C LEU A 661 -10.78 37.57 7.01
N ALA A 662 -9.53 37.13 7.14
CA ALA A 662 -8.76 36.58 6.03
C ALA A 662 -9.26 35.20 5.55
N ASN A 663 -9.18 34.93 4.25
CA ASN A 663 -9.53 33.65 3.62
C ASN A 663 -10.96 33.19 3.99
N ARG A 664 -11.94 34.11 3.92
CA ARG A 664 -13.34 33.89 4.32
C ARG A 664 -13.95 32.65 3.67
N GLY A 665 -13.83 32.49 2.35
CA GLY A 665 -14.39 31.33 1.65
C GLY A 665 -13.80 29.99 2.12
N HIS A 666 -12.52 29.96 2.50
CA HIS A 666 -11.90 28.77 3.11
C HIS A 666 -12.48 28.50 4.51
N LYS A 667 -12.69 29.54 5.34
CA LYS A 667 -13.34 29.39 6.66
C LYS A 667 -14.77 28.86 6.54
N TRP A 668 -15.55 29.33 5.56
CA TRP A 668 -16.89 28.81 5.26
C TRP A 668 -16.86 27.35 4.84
N LEU A 669 -15.94 26.98 3.93
CA LEU A 669 -15.73 25.61 3.49
C LEU A 669 -15.35 24.68 4.66
N THR A 670 -14.42 25.10 5.52
CA THR A 670 -14.03 24.34 6.72
C THR A 670 -15.21 24.13 7.65
N ALA A 671 -16.01 25.16 7.94
CA ALA A 671 -17.18 25.03 8.83
C ALA A 671 -18.22 24.03 8.31
N VAL A 672 -18.50 23.98 7.00
CA VAL A 672 -19.44 22.99 6.44
C VAL A 672 -18.82 21.61 6.26
N LEU A 673 -17.49 21.49 6.11
CA LEU A 673 -16.83 20.18 6.11
C LEU A 673 -16.67 19.60 7.53
N ASP A 674 -16.50 20.44 8.54
CA ASP A 674 -16.49 19.99 9.94
C ASP A 674 -17.91 19.64 10.43
N HIS A 675 -18.96 20.32 9.93
CA HIS A 675 -20.36 19.91 10.14
C HIS A 675 -21.20 19.87 8.84
N PRO A 676 -21.21 18.72 8.11
CA PRO A 676 -21.91 18.58 6.84
C PRO A 676 -23.45 18.58 6.91
N VAL A 677 -24.04 18.45 8.10
CA VAL A 677 -25.49 18.61 8.36
C VAL A 677 -25.74 20.05 8.82
N ASP A 678 -26.87 20.65 8.42
CA ASP A 678 -27.24 22.02 8.79
C ASP A 678 -28.08 22.03 10.08
N ASP A 679 -27.40 21.78 11.19
CA ASP A 679 -27.92 21.79 12.56
C ASP A 679 -27.19 22.84 13.42
N ASP A 680 -27.57 22.99 14.69
CA ASP A 680 -27.04 24.05 15.55
C ASP A 680 -25.62 23.76 16.10
N ASP A 681 -25.07 22.57 15.82
CA ASP A 681 -23.69 22.20 16.12
C ASP A 681 -22.70 22.74 15.05
N ARG A 682 -23.19 23.22 13.89
CA ARG A 682 -22.34 23.86 12.87
C ARG A 682 -21.83 25.22 13.35
N ALA A 683 -20.50 25.36 13.43
CA ALA A 683 -19.85 26.61 13.82
C ALA A 683 -20.20 27.80 12.89
N THR A 684 -20.59 28.92 13.48
CA THR A 684 -20.80 30.19 12.76
C THR A 684 -19.47 30.84 12.38
N VAL A 685 -19.38 31.43 11.18
CA VAL A 685 -18.21 32.20 10.74
C VAL A 685 -18.58 33.67 10.69
N GLU A 686 -17.77 34.54 11.30
CA GLU A 686 -18.05 35.98 11.44
C GLU A 686 -19.46 36.27 12.04
N GLY A 687 -19.93 35.40 12.94
CA GLY A 687 -21.26 35.47 13.57
C GLY A 687 -22.43 35.06 12.67
N HIS A 688 -22.18 34.60 11.44
CA HIS A 688 -23.22 34.18 10.49
C HIS A 688 -23.34 32.65 10.43
N ARG A 689 -24.57 32.14 10.28
CA ARG A 689 -24.83 30.74 9.94
C ARG A 689 -24.44 30.49 8.48
N ILE A 690 -23.59 29.50 8.25
CA ILE A 690 -23.11 29.12 6.92
C ILE A 690 -23.96 27.96 6.40
N GLN A 691 -24.44 28.09 5.17
CA GLN A 691 -25.38 27.19 4.51
C GLN A 691 -24.80 26.69 3.19
N VAL A 692 -25.07 25.43 2.86
CA VAL A 692 -24.78 24.85 1.54
C VAL A 692 -26.07 24.79 0.73
N SER A 693 -26.00 25.16 -0.55
CA SER A 693 -27.11 25.07 -1.50
C SER A 693 -26.68 24.37 -2.78
N GLN A 694 -27.60 23.68 -3.45
CA GLN A 694 -27.39 23.19 -4.81
C GLN A 694 -27.79 24.27 -5.83
N LEU A 695 -27.01 24.39 -6.91
CA LEU A 695 -27.33 25.30 -8.02
C LEU A 695 -28.50 24.75 -8.86
N SER A 696 -29.43 25.63 -9.24
CA SER A 696 -30.54 25.32 -10.15
C SER A 696 -30.67 26.38 -11.24
N ILE A 697 -30.95 25.96 -12.48
CA ILE A 697 -31.13 26.81 -13.66
C ILE A 697 -32.55 26.58 -14.22
N ASN A 698 -33.37 27.63 -14.27
CA ASN A 698 -34.77 27.59 -14.70
C ASN A 698 -35.60 26.47 -14.03
N GLY A 699 -35.26 26.12 -12.79
CA GLY A 699 -35.89 25.03 -12.00
C GLY A 699 -35.23 23.65 -12.15
N VAL A 700 -34.24 23.49 -13.04
CA VAL A 700 -33.46 22.26 -13.21
C VAL A 700 -32.26 22.26 -12.27
N PRO A 701 -32.19 21.40 -11.24
CA PRO A 701 -31.03 21.29 -10.36
C PRO A 701 -29.84 20.67 -11.09
N LEU A 702 -28.64 21.22 -10.87
CA LEU A 702 -27.39 20.70 -11.45
C LEU A 702 -26.66 19.82 -10.44
N SER A 703 -26.39 18.56 -10.81
CA SER A 703 -25.74 17.59 -9.91
C SER A 703 -24.30 17.99 -9.61
N GLY A 704 -23.83 17.74 -8.39
CA GLY A 704 -22.45 18.05 -7.96
C GLY A 704 -22.08 19.54 -7.84
N VAL A 705 -22.85 20.48 -8.41
CA VAL A 705 -22.55 21.93 -8.34
C VAL A 705 -23.19 22.54 -7.10
N LEU A 706 -22.35 23.02 -6.19
CA LEU A 706 -22.77 23.57 -4.90
C LEU A 706 -22.38 25.04 -4.74
N ALA A 707 -23.07 25.71 -3.84
CA ALA A 707 -22.83 27.08 -3.42
C ALA A 707 -22.77 27.13 -1.89
N ILE A 708 -21.72 27.72 -1.34
CA ILE A 708 -21.50 27.87 0.12
C ILE A 708 -21.50 29.36 0.44
N GLY A 709 -22.32 29.78 1.41
CA GLY A 709 -22.40 31.18 1.82
C GLY A 709 -23.19 31.36 3.11
N VAL A 710 -23.47 32.60 3.49
CA VAL A 710 -24.35 32.87 4.63
C VAL A 710 -25.81 32.56 4.27
N GLU A 711 -26.57 32.06 5.24
CA GLU A 711 -28.03 31.88 5.10
C GLU A 711 -28.73 33.23 4.77
N ALA A 712 -28.42 34.26 5.55
CA ALA A 712 -28.92 35.62 5.35
C ALA A 712 -28.13 36.35 4.25
N ARG A 713 -28.29 35.95 2.98
CA ARG A 713 -27.56 36.50 1.80
C ARG A 713 -27.69 38.03 1.60
N SER A 714 -28.64 38.68 2.27
CA SER A 714 -28.75 40.15 2.32
C SER A 714 -27.73 40.82 3.24
N SER A 715 -27.13 40.07 4.19
CA SER A 715 -26.06 40.52 5.09
C SER A 715 -24.67 40.40 4.45
N VAL A 716 -24.43 39.31 3.71
CA VAL A 716 -23.20 39.09 2.93
C VAL A 716 -23.57 38.48 1.58
N GLY A 717 -23.30 39.22 0.50
CA GLY A 717 -23.59 38.78 -0.89
C GLY A 717 -22.53 37.86 -1.50
N THR A 718 -21.39 37.69 -0.83
CA THR A 718 -20.28 36.81 -1.23
C THR A 718 -20.71 35.35 -1.19
N LEU A 719 -20.21 34.55 -2.13
CA LEU A 719 -20.56 33.14 -2.31
C LEU A 719 -19.34 32.35 -2.79
N VAL A 720 -19.09 31.17 -2.23
CA VAL A 720 -18.11 30.20 -2.75
C VAL A 720 -18.86 29.19 -3.62
N MET A 721 -18.62 29.23 -4.93
CA MET A 721 -19.08 28.18 -5.84
C MET A 721 -18.10 27.00 -5.79
N PHE A 722 -18.66 25.80 -5.72
CA PHE A 722 -17.95 24.53 -5.86
C PHE A 722 -18.32 23.89 -7.20
N THR A 723 -17.34 23.80 -8.10
CA THR A 723 -17.46 23.29 -9.46
C THR A 723 -16.51 22.10 -9.67
N PRO A 724 -16.88 20.89 -9.20
CA PRO A 724 -16.00 19.73 -9.24
C PRO A 724 -15.67 19.35 -10.69
N GLN A 725 -14.38 19.17 -10.97
CA GLN A 725 -13.87 18.80 -12.31
C GLN A 725 -14.13 19.88 -13.38
N ALA A 726 -14.25 21.17 -13.01
CA ALA A 726 -14.32 22.26 -13.97
C ALA A 726 -13.13 22.22 -14.95
N PRO A 727 -13.33 22.51 -16.26
CA PRO A 727 -12.30 22.33 -17.30
C PRO A 727 -11.09 23.27 -17.16
N ASP A 728 -11.25 24.34 -16.39
CA ASP A 728 -10.21 25.29 -15.99
C ASP A 728 -9.36 24.85 -14.78
N GLY A 729 -9.73 23.76 -14.10
CA GLY A 729 -9.02 23.21 -12.94
C GLY A 729 -9.36 23.85 -11.58
N LYS A 730 -10.28 24.82 -11.50
CA LYS A 730 -10.71 25.46 -10.25
C LYS A 730 -11.98 24.82 -9.69
N CYS A 731 -11.82 23.97 -8.67
CA CYS A 731 -12.95 23.44 -7.90
C CYS A 731 -13.62 24.47 -7.00
N PHE A 732 -12.90 25.46 -6.45
CA PHE A 732 -13.47 26.53 -5.62
C PHE A 732 -13.28 27.90 -6.27
N ARG A 733 -14.33 28.71 -6.22
CA ARG A 733 -14.39 30.07 -6.78
C ARG A 733 -15.19 30.95 -5.81
N GLU A 734 -14.51 31.82 -5.07
CA GLU A 734 -15.20 32.83 -4.24
C GLU A 734 -15.55 34.05 -5.09
N MET A 735 -16.81 34.47 -5.02
CA MET A 735 -17.41 35.46 -5.91
C MET A 735 -18.14 36.51 -5.06
N SER A 736 -18.05 37.78 -5.45
CA SER A 736 -18.63 38.90 -4.70
C SER A 736 -20.15 39.03 -4.88
N SER A 737 -20.71 38.42 -5.93
CA SER A 737 -22.15 38.41 -6.19
C SER A 737 -22.57 37.31 -7.19
N MET A 738 -23.86 36.97 -7.22
CA MET A 738 -24.43 36.08 -8.25
C MET A 738 -24.31 36.65 -9.67
N THR A 739 -24.23 37.98 -9.83
CA THR A 739 -24.01 38.61 -11.15
C THR A 739 -22.63 38.30 -11.70
N GLU A 740 -21.62 38.11 -10.84
CA GLU A 740 -20.28 37.67 -11.23
C GLU A 740 -20.30 36.21 -11.73
N PHE A 741 -21.07 35.34 -11.06
CA PHE A 741 -21.31 33.98 -11.54
C PHE A 741 -21.98 33.96 -12.92
N GLN A 742 -22.98 34.83 -13.16
CA GLN A 742 -23.61 34.99 -14.47
C GLN A 742 -22.64 35.41 -15.59
N GLN A 743 -21.57 36.15 -15.29
CA GLN A 743 -20.52 36.45 -16.27
C GLN A 743 -19.61 35.24 -16.55
N LEU A 744 -19.40 34.38 -15.56
CA LEU A 744 -18.63 33.14 -15.72
C LEU A 744 -19.34 32.13 -16.65
N LEU A 745 -20.68 32.15 -16.70
CA LEU A 745 -21.50 31.37 -17.65
C LEU A 745 -21.27 31.74 -19.13
N LEU A 746 -20.49 32.79 -19.42
CA LEU A 746 -20.11 33.18 -20.77
C LEU A 746 -18.97 32.32 -21.34
N GLU A 747 -18.19 31.63 -20.50
CA GLU A 747 -17.07 30.80 -20.92
C GLU A 747 -17.55 29.48 -21.56
N PRO A 748 -17.26 29.19 -22.85
CA PRO A 748 -17.83 28.04 -23.56
C PRO A 748 -17.54 26.68 -22.90
N ALA A 749 -16.34 26.51 -22.34
CA ALA A 749 -15.96 25.28 -21.66
C ALA A 749 -16.78 25.05 -20.37
N LEU A 750 -17.03 26.12 -19.59
CA LEU A 750 -17.85 26.02 -18.39
C LEU A 750 -19.34 25.85 -18.73
N LEU A 751 -19.80 26.42 -19.86
CA LEU A 751 -21.16 26.23 -20.35
C LEU A 751 -21.45 24.75 -20.64
N ASP A 752 -20.61 24.08 -21.42
CA ASP A 752 -20.80 22.65 -21.72
C ASP A 752 -20.65 21.76 -20.48
N TYR A 753 -19.74 22.12 -19.57
CA TYR A 753 -19.64 21.48 -18.24
C TYR A 753 -20.95 21.60 -17.44
N LEU A 754 -21.55 22.79 -17.34
CA LEU A 754 -22.80 23.01 -16.58
C LEU A 754 -24.01 22.36 -17.24
N VAL A 755 -24.09 22.35 -18.58
CA VAL A 755 -25.10 21.57 -19.32
C VAL A 755 -24.96 20.08 -18.99
N GLY A 756 -23.75 19.54 -18.97
CA GLY A 756 -23.49 18.15 -18.61
C GLY A 756 -23.92 17.78 -17.17
N ARG A 757 -23.93 18.73 -16.23
CA ARG A 757 -24.39 18.52 -14.85
C ARG A 757 -25.93 18.43 -14.69
N ALA A 758 -26.71 18.77 -15.73
CA ALA A 758 -28.14 18.49 -15.75
C ALA A 758 -28.44 17.03 -16.16
N ALA A 759 -29.58 16.49 -15.71
CA ALA A 759 -30.06 15.18 -16.17
C ALA A 759 -30.45 15.21 -17.65
N LEU A 760 -30.20 14.09 -18.35
CA LEU A 760 -30.21 14.01 -19.82
C LEU A 760 -31.44 14.67 -20.49
N PRO A 761 -32.70 14.44 -20.05
CA PRO A 761 -33.88 15.05 -20.69
C PRO A 761 -33.89 16.59 -20.65
N TYR A 762 -33.23 17.20 -19.66
CA TYR A 762 -33.24 18.66 -19.43
C TYR A 762 -32.02 19.39 -20.00
N GLN A 763 -31.02 18.67 -20.52
CA GLN A 763 -29.78 19.29 -21.02
C GLN A 763 -30.02 20.26 -22.19
N ALA A 764 -31.00 19.95 -23.05
CA ALA A 764 -31.38 20.84 -24.15
C ALA A 764 -31.96 22.18 -23.66
N ASP A 765 -32.78 22.16 -22.62
CA ASP A 765 -33.42 23.35 -22.05
C ASP A 765 -32.43 24.17 -21.20
N VAL A 766 -31.57 23.52 -20.41
CA VAL A 766 -30.47 24.18 -19.69
C VAL A 766 -29.49 24.82 -20.68
N ARG A 767 -29.15 24.15 -21.79
CA ARG A 767 -28.33 24.75 -22.86
C ARG A 767 -29.04 25.94 -23.51
N ARG A 768 -30.37 25.89 -23.72
CA ARG A 768 -31.13 27.02 -24.28
C ARG A 768 -31.13 28.23 -23.33
N ALA A 769 -31.38 28.01 -22.03
CA ALA A 769 -31.31 29.04 -20.99
C ALA A 769 -29.92 29.68 -20.88
N LEU A 770 -28.86 28.85 -20.98
CA LEU A 770 -27.47 29.31 -20.95
C LEU A 770 -26.98 29.96 -22.25
N THR A 771 -27.75 29.97 -23.34
CA THR A 771 -27.32 30.51 -24.65
C THR A 771 -28.29 31.53 -25.26
N ALA A 772 -29.50 31.09 -25.61
CA ALA A 772 -30.48 31.89 -26.35
C ALA A 772 -31.40 32.69 -25.42
N ASP A 773 -31.92 32.07 -24.36
CA ASP A 773 -32.95 32.65 -23.49
C ASP A 773 -32.33 33.38 -22.27
N ARG A 774 -31.14 33.96 -22.45
CA ARG A 774 -30.33 34.55 -21.36
C ARG A 774 -31.02 35.68 -20.60
N ASP A 775 -31.84 36.48 -21.28
CA ASP A 775 -32.64 37.55 -20.65
C ASP A 775 -33.76 37.01 -19.73
N ALA A 776 -34.06 35.71 -19.83
CA ALA A 776 -34.99 34.98 -18.97
C ALA A 776 -34.30 33.93 -18.07
N LEU A 777 -32.96 33.98 -17.95
CA LEU A 777 -32.17 33.06 -17.13
C LEU A 777 -32.44 33.26 -15.63
N PHE A 778 -33.17 32.32 -15.03
CA PHE A 778 -33.41 32.27 -13.60
C PHE A 778 -32.45 31.29 -12.92
N ILE A 779 -31.64 31.80 -11.99
CA ILE A 779 -30.71 31.00 -11.18
C ILE A 779 -31.23 30.98 -9.75
N ASP A 780 -31.39 29.79 -9.19
CA ASP A 780 -31.76 29.59 -7.79
C ASP A 780 -30.69 28.76 -7.06
N LEU A 781 -30.64 28.92 -5.74
CA LEU A 781 -29.77 28.19 -4.82
C LEU A 781 -30.66 27.49 -3.78
N LEU A 782 -30.86 26.18 -4.00
CA LEU A 782 -31.74 25.32 -3.23
C LEU A 782 -31.02 24.83 -1.96
N PRO A 783 -31.41 25.27 -0.73
CA PRO A 783 -30.70 24.93 0.49
C PRO A 783 -30.67 23.42 0.78
N ARG A 784 -29.57 22.94 1.37
CA ARG A 784 -29.37 21.55 1.79
C ARG A 784 -29.16 21.48 3.30
N SER A 785 -30.22 21.09 4.00
CA SER A 785 -30.24 20.89 5.45
C SER A 785 -29.70 19.53 5.89
N GLU A 786 -29.95 18.49 5.10
CA GLU A 786 -29.34 17.17 5.27
C GLU A 786 -27.83 17.19 4.95
N ASN A 787 -27.15 16.05 5.17
CA ASN A 787 -25.74 15.90 4.82
C ASN A 787 -25.51 16.15 3.32
N PHE A 788 -24.93 17.30 2.96
CA PHE A 788 -24.84 17.73 1.57
C PHE A 788 -23.97 16.81 0.71
N LEU A 789 -23.00 16.11 1.30
CA LEU A 789 -22.11 15.16 0.61
C LEU A 789 -22.85 13.86 0.27
N GLU A 790 -23.70 13.38 1.17
CA GLU A 790 -24.61 12.26 0.88
C GLU A 790 -25.70 12.69 -0.13
N ALA A 791 -26.18 13.93 -0.08
CA ALA A 791 -27.15 14.47 -1.04
C ALA A 791 -26.59 14.67 -2.46
N VAL A 792 -25.29 14.97 -2.61
CA VAL A 792 -24.65 15.00 -3.94
C VAL A 792 -24.64 13.61 -4.56
N TYR A 793 -24.30 12.56 -3.79
CA TYR A 793 -24.39 11.17 -4.26
C TYR A 793 -25.80 10.85 -4.79
N ASP A 794 -26.84 11.20 -4.04
CA ASP A 794 -28.22 10.96 -4.47
C ASP A 794 -28.58 11.72 -5.75
N SER A 795 -28.15 12.99 -5.88
CA SER A 795 -28.37 13.78 -7.10
C SER A 795 -27.68 13.19 -8.32
N GLU A 796 -26.49 12.62 -8.13
CA GLU A 796 -25.74 11.95 -9.19
C GLU A 796 -26.36 10.59 -9.52
N VAL A 797 -26.91 9.85 -8.55
CA VAL A 797 -27.56 8.53 -8.78
C VAL A 797 -28.83 8.72 -9.59
N GLU A 798 -29.65 9.72 -9.25
CA GLU A 798 -30.83 10.07 -10.04
C GLU A 798 -30.46 10.65 -11.42
N ARG A 799 -29.34 11.38 -11.57
CA ARG A 799 -28.81 11.79 -12.89
C ARG A 799 -28.48 10.59 -13.78
N VAL A 800 -27.91 9.52 -13.22
CA VAL A 800 -27.66 8.25 -13.93
C VAL A 800 -28.96 7.53 -14.27
N ILE A 801 -29.87 7.38 -13.30
CA ILE A 801 -31.13 6.67 -13.50
C ILE A 801 -31.97 7.34 -14.59
N SER A 802 -32.09 8.68 -14.58
CA SER A 802 -32.81 9.42 -15.64
C SER A 802 -32.17 9.31 -17.02
N ALA A 803 -30.84 9.16 -17.11
CA ALA A 803 -30.16 8.95 -18.39
C ALA A 803 -30.37 7.53 -18.94
N VAL A 804 -30.39 6.52 -18.07
CA VAL A 804 -30.70 5.13 -18.43
C VAL A 804 -32.18 4.97 -18.79
N ASP A 805 -33.08 5.57 -18.01
CA ASP A 805 -34.54 5.56 -18.24
C ASP A 805 -34.88 6.11 -19.64
N GLU A 806 -34.39 7.32 -19.95
CA GLU A 806 -34.47 7.95 -21.27
C GLU A 806 -33.94 7.02 -22.38
N GLN A 807 -32.76 6.41 -22.20
CA GLN A 807 -32.19 5.47 -23.17
C GLN A 807 -33.05 4.22 -23.37
N THR A 808 -33.65 3.67 -22.30
CA THR A 808 -34.51 2.48 -22.37
C THR A 808 -35.90 2.75 -22.94
N ASN A 809 -36.45 3.95 -22.77
CA ASN A 809 -37.84 4.25 -23.12
C ASN A 809 -38.02 5.06 -24.42
N SER A 810 -37.16 6.02 -24.77
CA SER A 810 -37.45 6.97 -25.86
C SER A 810 -36.84 6.61 -27.23
N ASN A 811 -35.71 5.92 -27.27
CA ASN A 811 -34.95 5.69 -28.51
C ASN A 811 -35.18 4.32 -29.16
N TRP A 812 -36.05 3.47 -28.59
CA TRP A 812 -36.12 2.07 -29.01
C TRP A 812 -36.84 1.80 -30.33
N GLU A 813 -37.68 2.72 -30.82
CA GLU A 813 -38.40 2.53 -32.09
C GLU A 813 -37.49 2.45 -33.34
N THR A 814 -36.18 2.77 -33.23
CA THR A 814 -35.26 2.84 -34.38
C THR A 814 -33.94 2.07 -34.17
N ASN A 815 -34.02 0.75 -34.05
CA ASN A 815 -32.91 -0.22 -34.08
C ASN A 815 -31.88 -0.08 -32.92
N TRP A 816 -31.82 -1.10 -32.05
CA TRP A 816 -30.95 -1.09 -30.85
C TRP A 816 -29.46 -0.86 -31.12
N ARG A 817 -28.98 -1.17 -32.34
CA ARG A 817 -27.60 -0.90 -32.74
C ARG A 817 -27.30 0.60 -32.93
N SER A 818 -28.31 1.41 -33.23
CA SER A 818 -28.20 2.86 -33.38
C SER A 818 -28.20 3.58 -32.03
N ALA A 819 -28.96 3.06 -31.06
CA ALA A 819 -29.00 3.57 -29.68
C ALA A 819 -27.64 3.49 -28.95
N TRP A 820 -26.64 2.84 -29.56
CA TRP A 820 -25.29 2.73 -29.03
C TRP A 820 -24.49 4.04 -29.12
N GLU A 821 -24.76 4.91 -30.11
CA GLU A 821 -24.06 6.22 -30.24
C GLU A 821 -24.38 7.19 -29.09
N ILE A 822 -25.58 7.07 -28.49
CA ILE A 822 -26.05 7.89 -27.36
C ILE A 822 -25.24 7.62 -26.08
N THR A 823 -24.60 6.45 -25.96
CA THR A 823 -24.05 5.97 -24.69
C THR A 823 -22.77 6.71 -24.25
N GLN A 824 -22.16 7.52 -25.11
CA GLN A 824 -21.07 8.43 -24.70
C GLN A 824 -21.54 9.41 -23.61
N ALA A 825 -22.76 9.96 -23.71
CA ALA A 825 -23.31 10.85 -22.70
C ALA A 825 -23.53 10.16 -21.35
N VAL A 826 -23.92 8.88 -21.36
CA VAL A 826 -24.07 8.06 -20.16
C VAL A 826 -22.70 7.76 -19.54
N GLY A 827 -21.69 7.44 -20.34
CA GLY A 827 -20.31 7.26 -19.87
C GLY A 827 -19.75 8.51 -19.17
N ASP A 828 -19.93 9.69 -19.76
CA ASP A 828 -19.48 10.97 -19.20
C ASP A 828 -20.20 11.32 -17.89
N ILE A 829 -21.50 11.04 -17.77
CA ILE A 829 -22.23 11.21 -16.51
C ILE A 829 -21.60 10.35 -15.41
N ILE A 830 -21.41 9.05 -15.67
CA ILE A 830 -21.08 8.11 -14.59
C ILE A 830 -19.57 8.07 -14.24
N LEU A 831 -18.69 8.68 -15.03
CA LEU A 831 -17.30 8.94 -14.61
C LEU A 831 -17.21 9.69 -13.26
N THR A 832 -18.24 10.48 -12.92
CA THR A 832 -18.43 11.14 -11.62
C THR A 832 -18.44 10.16 -10.41
N PHE A 833 -18.72 8.88 -10.65
CA PHE A 833 -18.74 7.83 -9.62
C PHE A 833 -17.45 7.02 -9.49
N VAL A 834 -16.38 7.39 -10.23
CA VAL A 834 -15.13 6.59 -10.27
C VAL A 834 -13.93 7.31 -9.63
N PRO A 835 -13.95 7.65 -8.31
CA PRO A 835 -12.73 8.06 -7.58
C PRO A 835 -11.61 7.00 -7.58
N PHE A 836 -11.94 5.74 -7.92
CA PHE A 836 -11.10 4.58 -7.59
C PHE A 836 -10.19 4.08 -8.73
N LYS A 837 -10.47 4.40 -10.00
CA LYS A 837 -9.71 3.84 -11.14
C LYS A 837 -9.41 4.76 -12.34
N VAL A 838 -10.32 5.67 -12.74
CA VAL A 838 -10.23 6.30 -14.08
C VAL A 838 -10.04 7.82 -14.06
N GLN A 839 -10.64 8.56 -13.12
CA GLN A 839 -10.40 10.01 -13.00
C GLN A 839 -9.58 10.35 -11.75
N LEU A 840 -8.44 10.99 -11.99
CA LEU A 840 -7.82 11.85 -10.99
C LEU A 840 -8.77 13.04 -10.77
N PRO A 841 -9.17 13.40 -9.54
CA PRO A 841 -9.88 14.65 -9.32
C PRO A 841 -8.96 15.81 -9.72
N ILE A 842 -9.31 16.48 -10.82
CA ILE A 842 -8.40 17.33 -11.61
C ILE A 842 -7.84 18.52 -10.81
N ALA A 843 -8.52 18.94 -9.74
CA ALA A 843 -8.08 20.03 -8.87
C ALA A 843 -7.22 19.58 -7.67
N ALA A 844 -7.32 18.32 -7.21
CA ALA A 844 -6.79 17.90 -5.90
C ALA A 844 -5.26 17.75 -5.86
N LEU A 845 -4.60 17.87 -7.02
CA LEU A 845 -3.16 18.13 -7.17
C LEU A 845 -2.95 18.94 -8.46
N ARG A 846 -3.26 20.24 -8.46
CA ARG A 846 -2.98 21.07 -9.66
C ARG A 846 -1.50 21.03 -10.06
N SER A 847 -0.65 20.85 -9.05
CA SER A 847 0.78 20.55 -9.13
C SER A 847 1.12 19.46 -10.15
N PHE A 848 0.42 18.33 -10.08
CA PHE A 848 0.73 17.16 -10.91
C PHE A 848 -0.02 17.18 -12.25
N TYR A 849 -1.16 17.87 -12.37
CA TYR A 849 -1.87 17.99 -13.64
C TYR A 849 -1.00 18.65 -14.72
N ALA A 850 -0.29 19.73 -14.39
CA ALA A 850 0.64 20.40 -15.30
C ALA A 850 1.82 19.50 -15.72
N ILE A 851 2.45 18.81 -14.76
CA ILE A 851 3.57 17.89 -15.00
C ILE A 851 3.12 16.71 -15.87
N TRP A 852 1.94 16.14 -15.60
CA TRP A 852 1.42 14.97 -16.29
C TRP A 852 0.98 15.28 -17.73
N GLN A 853 0.36 16.42 -17.99
CA GLN A 853 0.01 16.85 -19.36
C GLN A 853 1.26 16.99 -20.25
N GLY A 854 2.43 17.31 -19.68
CA GLY A 854 3.71 17.35 -20.39
C GLY A 854 4.31 15.98 -20.75
N ILE A 855 3.80 14.87 -20.19
CA ILE A 855 4.42 13.53 -20.27
C ILE A 855 3.44 12.44 -20.74
N GLY A 856 2.14 12.56 -20.42
CA GLY A 856 1.25 11.41 -20.17
C GLY A 856 0.24 11.04 -21.25
N LYS A 857 0.41 11.41 -22.53
CA LYS A 857 -0.61 11.21 -23.59
C LYS A 857 -0.83 9.76 -24.09
N VAL A 858 -0.50 8.77 -23.26
CA VAL A 858 -0.53 7.32 -23.58
C VAL A 858 -1.06 6.46 -22.40
N ALA A 859 -1.39 7.06 -21.25
CA ALA A 859 -1.67 6.31 -20.01
C ALA A 859 -3.15 5.95 -19.77
N SER A 860 -4.06 6.28 -20.69
CA SER A 860 -5.52 6.27 -20.46
C SER A 860 -6.21 4.90 -20.53
N GLU A 861 -5.54 3.85 -20.98
CA GLU A 861 -6.22 2.60 -21.40
C GLU A 861 -6.36 1.50 -20.32
N GLN A 862 -5.71 1.62 -19.14
CA GLN A 862 -5.60 0.48 -18.19
C GLN A 862 -5.83 0.81 -16.69
N GLY A 863 -6.66 1.80 -16.38
CA GLY A 863 -7.46 1.87 -15.12
C GLY A 863 -6.75 1.75 -13.76
N SER A 864 -5.45 2.00 -13.67
CA SER A 864 -4.63 1.83 -12.45
C SER A 864 -3.99 3.12 -11.94
N ALA A 865 -4.31 4.26 -12.53
CA ALA A 865 -3.67 5.55 -12.25
C ALA A 865 -3.82 6.06 -10.79
N PRO A 866 -4.97 5.95 -10.10
CA PRO A 866 -5.16 6.60 -8.81
C PRO A 866 -4.24 6.08 -7.69
N LEU A 867 -3.91 4.78 -7.68
CA LEU A 867 -3.00 4.23 -6.66
C LEU A 867 -1.56 4.74 -6.83
N TYR A 868 -1.05 4.82 -8.06
CA TYR A 868 0.27 5.38 -8.33
C TYR A 868 0.32 6.90 -8.09
N PHE A 869 -0.80 7.61 -8.32
CA PHE A 869 -0.94 9.03 -8.02
C PHE A 869 -0.98 9.31 -6.51
N ALA A 870 -1.76 8.54 -5.74
CA ALA A 870 -1.77 8.62 -4.28
C ALA A 870 -0.38 8.30 -3.70
N GLN A 871 0.31 7.29 -4.22
CA GLN A 871 1.70 6.99 -3.87
C GLN A 871 2.65 8.13 -4.24
N ALA A 872 2.49 8.80 -5.39
CA ALA A 872 3.31 9.96 -5.77
C ALA A 872 3.05 11.19 -4.88
N ALA A 873 1.81 11.39 -4.43
CA ALA A 873 1.43 12.46 -3.50
C ALA A 873 1.99 12.19 -2.08
N LEU A 874 1.88 10.95 -1.58
CA LEU A 874 2.51 10.52 -0.34
C LEU A 874 4.04 10.69 -0.42
N LEU A 875 4.67 10.27 -1.52
CA LEU A 875 6.11 10.48 -1.78
C LEU A 875 6.51 11.96 -1.96
N LEU A 876 5.56 12.88 -2.10
CA LEU A 876 5.80 14.33 -2.01
C LEU A 876 5.68 14.79 -0.55
N ALA A 877 4.61 14.39 0.15
CA ALA A 877 4.39 14.63 1.58
C ALA A 877 5.52 14.11 2.48
N ASP A 878 6.16 12.99 2.12
CA ASP A 878 7.36 12.44 2.76
C ASP A 878 8.63 13.24 2.46
N GLY A 879 8.60 14.08 1.41
CA GLY A 879 9.69 14.98 1.05
C GLY A 879 9.62 16.35 1.74
N LEU A 880 8.46 16.73 2.28
CA LEU A 880 8.23 17.97 3.01
C LEU A 880 8.81 17.89 4.43
N THR A 881 9.80 18.74 4.70
CA THR A 881 10.33 18.96 6.06
C THR A 881 9.72 20.23 6.64
N LEU A 882 9.07 20.14 7.81
CA LEU A 882 8.21 21.18 8.38
C LEU A 882 8.50 21.34 9.88
N PRO A 883 9.73 21.75 10.23
CA PRO A 883 10.33 21.51 11.55
C PRO A 883 9.58 22.22 12.67
N LYS A 884 8.97 21.44 13.56
CA LYS A 884 8.29 21.90 14.78
C LYS A 884 8.74 21.10 15.99
N GLY A 885 8.85 21.76 17.14
CA GLY A 885 9.13 21.09 18.40
C GLY A 885 8.02 20.09 18.74
N ARG A 886 8.39 18.84 19.02
CA ARG A 886 7.45 17.75 19.28
C ARG A 886 6.61 18.05 20.53
N ARG A 887 5.29 18.02 20.38
CA ARG A 887 4.34 18.34 21.47
C ARG A 887 4.27 17.19 22.48
N VAL A 888 4.19 17.56 23.77
CA VAL A 888 3.77 16.64 24.84
C VAL A 888 2.53 17.23 25.50
N LYS A 889 1.46 16.45 25.58
CA LYS A 889 0.21 16.83 26.26
C LYS A 889 0.33 16.49 27.75
N PRO A 890 -0.21 17.30 28.67
CA PRO A 890 -0.34 16.91 30.08
C PRO A 890 -1.25 15.69 30.21
N TYR A 891 -1.12 14.93 31.30
CA TYR A 891 -2.00 13.78 31.56
C TYR A 891 -3.45 14.26 31.66
N SER A 892 -4.26 13.91 30.65
CA SER A 892 -5.67 14.24 30.61
C SER A 892 -6.49 12.95 30.71
N PRO A 893 -7.10 12.64 31.87
CA PRO A 893 -8.00 11.50 32.00
C PRO A 893 -9.32 11.65 31.20
N ALA A 894 -9.42 12.67 30.34
CA ALA A 894 -10.59 13.04 29.54
C ALA A 894 -10.30 13.21 28.03
N ALA A 895 -9.14 12.75 27.53
CA ALA A 895 -8.87 12.65 26.09
C ALA A 895 -9.29 11.29 25.48
N VAL A 896 -9.46 10.26 26.30
CA VAL A 896 -9.87 8.92 25.87
C VAL A 896 -11.36 8.89 25.49
N GLY A 897 -11.74 8.06 24.51
CA GLY A 897 -13.09 7.49 24.47
C GLY A 897 -14.06 7.99 23.38
N ARG A 898 -13.60 8.44 22.21
CA ARG A 898 -14.45 8.39 20.99
C ARG A 898 -14.21 7.08 20.25
N SER A 899 -15.25 6.25 20.16
CA SER A 899 -15.19 4.98 19.43
C SER A 899 -14.97 5.20 17.94
N VAL A 900 -14.07 4.41 17.34
CA VAL A 900 -13.89 4.35 15.89
C VAL A 900 -15.04 3.60 15.20
N LEU A 901 -15.86 2.86 15.96
CA LEU A 901 -16.99 2.10 15.44
C LEU A 901 -18.16 3.02 15.07
N ASN A 902 -18.16 3.47 13.82
CA ASN A 902 -19.25 4.25 13.24
C ASN A 902 -20.59 3.49 13.37
N PRO A 903 -21.61 4.01 14.06
CA PRO A 903 -22.86 3.27 14.31
C PRO A 903 -23.69 2.91 13.08
N LYS A 904 -23.34 3.38 11.86
CA LYS A 904 -23.91 2.93 10.58
C LYS A 904 -23.39 1.55 10.11
N THR A 905 -22.30 1.02 10.68
CA THR A 905 -21.68 -0.28 10.28
C THR A 905 -22.12 -1.47 11.15
N ALA A 906 -22.85 -1.21 12.25
CA ALA A 906 -23.39 -2.23 13.15
C ALA A 906 -24.32 -3.21 12.42
N VAL A 907 -24.43 -4.45 12.93
CA VAL A 907 -25.40 -5.41 12.39
C VAL A 907 -26.83 -5.01 12.77
N SER A 908 -27.77 -5.12 11.83
CA SER A 908 -29.13 -4.61 11.96
C SER A 908 -29.95 -5.21 13.11
N LYS A 909 -29.55 -6.38 13.62
CA LYS A 909 -30.02 -6.97 14.89
C LYS A 909 -28.86 -7.67 15.59
N THR A 910 -28.60 -7.31 16.85
CA THR A 910 -27.62 -8.00 17.70
C THR A 910 -27.99 -9.49 17.84
N PRO A 911 -27.09 -10.44 17.49
CA PRO A 911 -27.39 -11.87 17.59
C PRO A 911 -27.66 -12.34 19.03
N GLY A 912 -28.72 -13.11 19.23
CA GLY A 912 -28.89 -13.88 20.47
C GLY A 912 -27.88 -15.03 20.59
N GLY A 913 -27.49 -15.37 21.82
CA GLY A 913 -26.53 -16.44 22.12
C GLY A 913 -25.06 -16.04 21.94
N LEU A 914 -24.70 -14.81 22.30
CA LEU A 914 -23.33 -14.31 22.28
C LEU A 914 -22.63 -14.58 23.62
N THR A 915 -21.44 -15.18 23.56
CA THR A 915 -20.55 -15.41 24.71
C THR A 915 -19.44 -14.37 24.70
N ALA A 916 -19.34 -13.55 25.75
CA ALA A 916 -18.24 -12.60 25.90
C ALA A 916 -16.91 -13.34 26.10
N ARG A 917 -15.89 -12.96 25.32
CA ARG A 917 -14.51 -13.45 25.44
C ARG A 917 -13.66 -12.41 26.15
N GLY A 918 -12.74 -12.90 27.00
CA GLY A 918 -11.83 -12.08 27.80
C GLY A 918 -10.36 -12.49 27.63
N ASP A 919 -10.10 -13.48 26.80
CA ASP A 919 -8.83 -14.19 26.68
C ASP A 919 -7.98 -13.67 25.52
N GLY A 920 -6.76 -13.24 25.82
CA GLY A 920 -5.76 -12.82 24.83
C GLY A 920 -6.32 -11.82 23.81
N ILE A 921 -6.17 -12.15 22.52
CA ILE A 921 -6.65 -11.33 21.40
C ILE A 921 -8.18 -11.11 21.40
N TYR A 922 -8.96 -11.94 22.08
CA TYR A 922 -10.43 -11.84 22.09
C TYR A 922 -10.99 -10.90 23.16
N ARG A 923 -10.16 -10.18 23.93
CA ARG A 923 -10.61 -9.28 24.99
C ARG A 923 -11.66 -8.28 24.49
N GLY A 924 -12.90 -8.41 24.99
CA GLY A 924 -14.05 -7.57 24.62
C GLY A 924 -14.84 -8.03 23.38
N ILE A 925 -14.32 -9.01 22.65
CA ILE A 925 -14.99 -9.66 21.53
C ILE A 925 -16.06 -10.60 22.09
N HIS A 926 -17.17 -10.73 21.37
CA HIS A 926 -18.26 -11.65 21.67
C HIS A 926 -18.35 -12.71 20.57
N GLU A 927 -18.32 -13.97 20.95
CA GLU A 927 -18.37 -15.11 20.03
C GLU A 927 -19.78 -15.69 19.95
N LYS A 928 -20.18 -16.09 18.75
CA LYS A 928 -21.33 -16.97 18.50
C LYS A 928 -20.84 -18.28 17.90
N VAL A 929 -20.92 -19.35 18.69
CA VAL A 929 -20.72 -20.73 18.26
C VAL A 929 -22.04 -21.28 17.68
N GLN A 930 -21.97 -22.10 16.65
CA GLN A 930 -23.12 -22.83 16.10
C GLN A 930 -22.66 -24.20 15.58
N GLU A 931 -23.38 -25.26 15.94
CA GLU A 931 -23.00 -26.64 15.58
C GLU A 931 -22.89 -26.80 14.05
N GLY A 932 -21.76 -27.34 13.58
CA GLY A 932 -21.45 -27.51 12.16
C GLY A 932 -21.02 -26.25 11.39
N VAL A 933 -20.93 -25.07 12.02
CA VAL A 933 -20.61 -23.79 11.36
C VAL A 933 -19.43 -23.10 12.07
N PRO A 934 -18.47 -22.47 11.36
CA PRO A 934 -17.41 -21.71 12.00
C PRO A 934 -17.94 -20.57 12.89
N SER A 935 -17.31 -20.38 14.05
CA SER A 935 -17.60 -19.31 15.00
C SER A 935 -17.62 -17.93 14.33
N ARG A 936 -18.54 -17.07 14.78
CA ARG A 936 -18.65 -15.67 14.33
C ARG A 936 -18.34 -14.73 15.48
N PHE A 937 -17.54 -13.71 15.23
CA PHE A 937 -17.05 -12.78 16.23
C PHE A 937 -17.68 -11.39 16.05
N TYR A 938 -17.94 -10.73 17.18
CA TYR A 938 -18.61 -9.44 17.24
C TYR A 938 -17.94 -8.52 18.26
N ALA A 939 -17.53 -7.32 17.84
CA ALA A 939 -17.27 -6.24 18.80
C ALA A 939 -18.63 -5.70 19.28
N ILE A 940 -18.77 -5.35 20.56
CA ILE A 940 -19.98 -4.70 21.08
C ILE A 940 -19.60 -3.34 21.67
N GLN A 941 -20.37 -2.31 21.33
CA GLN A 941 -20.30 -1.00 21.97
C GLN A 941 -21.66 -0.30 21.91
N GLN A 942 -22.08 0.31 23.03
CA GLN A 942 -23.37 1.00 23.16
C GLN A 942 -24.56 0.13 22.68
N GLU A 943 -24.63 -1.10 23.20
CA GLU A 943 -25.61 -2.16 22.86
C GLU A 943 -25.64 -2.65 21.39
N LYS A 944 -24.90 -1.99 20.50
CA LYS A 944 -24.74 -2.37 19.09
C LYS A 944 -23.62 -3.39 18.93
N ALA A 945 -23.90 -4.46 18.20
CA ALA A 945 -22.90 -5.42 17.76
C ALA A 945 -22.37 -5.06 16.36
N TYR A 946 -21.08 -5.27 16.15
CA TYR A 946 -20.37 -5.04 14.90
C TYR A 946 -19.70 -6.34 14.51
N ALA A 947 -19.98 -6.87 13.32
CA ALA A 947 -19.35 -8.10 12.86
C ALA A 947 -17.84 -7.86 12.67
N VAL A 948 -17.00 -8.74 13.17
CA VAL A 948 -15.54 -8.59 13.08
C VAL A 948 -14.89 -9.91 12.62
N ARG A 949 -13.88 -9.75 11.76
CA ARG A 949 -12.91 -10.80 11.42
C ARG A 949 -11.65 -10.51 12.21
N TYR A 950 -10.99 -11.52 12.75
CA TYR A 950 -9.59 -11.33 13.14
C TYR A 950 -8.75 -11.27 11.87
N ASP A 951 -8.12 -10.14 11.60
CA ASP A 951 -7.10 -10.07 10.56
C ASP A 951 -5.84 -10.68 11.10
N ALA A 952 -5.63 -11.93 10.68
CA ALA A 952 -4.43 -12.69 10.88
C ALA A 952 -3.20 -11.83 10.60
N ASP A 953 -3.04 -11.37 9.35
CA ASP A 953 -1.87 -10.66 8.87
C ASP A 953 -1.55 -9.45 9.76
N SER A 954 -2.47 -8.50 9.92
CA SER A 954 -2.20 -7.28 10.71
C SER A 954 -2.34 -7.43 12.23
N ALA A 955 -2.49 -8.66 12.76
CA ALA A 955 -2.66 -8.97 14.18
C ALA A 955 -3.83 -8.26 14.91
N VAL A 956 -4.79 -7.70 14.18
CA VAL A 956 -5.86 -6.82 14.71
C VAL A 956 -7.25 -7.32 14.33
N TRP A 957 -8.29 -6.86 15.04
CA TRP A 957 -9.66 -7.08 14.59
C TRP A 957 -9.98 -6.14 13.45
N ARG A 958 -10.69 -6.62 12.42
CA ARG A 958 -11.22 -5.81 11.33
C ARG A 958 -12.74 -5.85 11.31
N VAL A 959 -13.36 -4.67 11.27
CA VAL A 959 -14.82 -4.53 11.15
C VAL A 959 -15.27 -4.97 9.77
N ILE A 960 -16.08 -6.02 9.73
CA ILE A 960 -16.81 -6.44 8.55
C ILE A 960 -18.07 -5.56 8.49
N ASP A 961 -18.12 -4.62 7.56
CA ASP A 961 -19.36 -3.91 7.31
C ASP A 961 -20.39 -4.89 6.73
N SER A 962 -21.45 -5.18 7.48
CA SER A 962 -22.46 -6.17 7.07
C SER A 962 -23.22 -5.77 5.79
N ARG A 963 -23.08 -4.52 5.33
CA ARG A 963 -23.65 -4.00 4.08
C ARG A 963 -22.77 -4.32 2.85
N ARG A 964 -21.47 -4.53 3.04
CA ARG A 964 -20.47 -4.80 1.99
C ARG A 964 -19.31 -5.65 2.58
N PRO A 965 -19.56 -6.91 2.96
CA PRO A 965 -18.60 -7.72 3.72
C PRO A 965 -17.37 -8.13 2.91
N ASP A 966 -17.45 -8.05 1.59
CA ASP A 966 -16.39 -8.28 0.61
C ASP A 966 -15.43 -7.08 0.45
N ALA A 967 -15.77 -5.90 0.97
CA ALA A 967 -15.01 -4.66 0.78
C ALA A 967 -13.50 -4.84 1.03
N TYR A 968 -12.68 -4.31 0.11
CA TYR A 968 -11.24 -4.58 0.08
C TYR A 968 -10.56 -4.09 1.36
N TYR A 969 -10.92 -2.90 1.84
CA TYR A 969 -10.49 -2.37 3.13
C TYR A 969 -11.55 -2.67 4.20
N GLN A 970 -11.10 -3.14 5.36
CA GLN A 970 -11.92 -3.31 6.56
C GLN A 970 -11.20 -2.63 7.74
N LEU A 971 -11.94 -1.81 8.49
CA LEU A 971 -11.43 -0.92 9.53
C LEU A 971 -10.72 -1.73 10.63
N PRO A 972 -9.41 -1.53 10.86
CA PRO A 972 -8.67 -2.18 11.94
C PRO A 972 -9.01 -1.52 13.28
N ILE A 973 -9.31 -2.34 14.27
CA ILE A 973 -9.72 -1.91 15.62
C ILE A 973 -8.99 -2.69 16.70
N GLN A 974 -8.79 -2.03 17.83
CA GLN A 974 -8.33 -2.62 19.08
C GLN A 974 -9.12 -2.05 20.25
N LEU A 975 -9.21 -2.80 21.35
CA LEU A 975 -9.88 -2.34 22.57
C LEU A 975 -8.89 -1.54 23.42
N ASP A 976 -9.29 -0.36 23.87
CA ASP A 976 -8.45 0.50 24.70
C ASP A 976 -8.40 0.08 26.18
N GLY A 977 -7.61 0.81 26.96
CA GLY A 977 -7.48 0.60 28.40
C GLY A 977 -8.79 0.79 29.19
N GLN A 978 -9.79 1.48 28.63
CA GLN A 978 -11.09 1.77 29.25
C GLN A 978 -12.24 0.89 28.72
N GLY A 979 -12.02 0.11 27.65
CA GLY A 979 -13.04 -0.74 27.01
C GLY A 979 -13.77 -0.10 25.83
N VAL A 980 -13.21 0.94 25.22
CA VAL A 980 -13.68 1.56 23.97
C VAL A 980 -12.91 0.98 22.78
N TRP A 981 -13.57 0.80 21.64
CA TRP A 981 -12.91 0.38 20.41
C TRP A 981 -12.29 1.58 19.68
N VAL A 982 -10.97 1.60 19.56
CA VAL A 982 -10.18 2.63 18.88
C VAL A 982 -9.55 2.09 17.60
N HIS A 983 -9.07 2.96 16.71
CA HIS A 983 -8.36 2.54 15.50
C HIS A 983 -7.08 1.79 15.87
N ALA A 984 -6.85 0.62 15.30
CA ALA A 984 -5.57 -0.08 15.46
C ALA A 984 -4.60 0.35 14.34
N PRO A 985 -3.39 0.83 14.67
CA PRO A 985 -2.43 1.26 13.67
C PRO A 985 -1.97 0.07 12.80
N VAL A 986 -2.14 0.19 11.49
CA VAL A 986 -1.64 -0.73 10.47
C VAL A 986 -1.02 0.07 9.33
N GLY A 987 -0.07 -0.50 8.60
CA GLY A 987 0.49 0.15 7.41
C GLY A 987 -0.56 0.44 6.35
N LEU A 988 -0.37 1.54 5.60
CA LEU A 988 -1.09 1.78 4.35
C LEU A 988 -0.89 0.60 3.40
N ARG A 989 -1.90 0.22 2.60
CA ARG A 989 -1.74 -0.86 1.62
C ARG A 989 -0.69 -0.48 0.57
N GLY A 990 0.46 -1.16 0.65
CA GLY A 990 1.71 -0.77 0.01
C GLY A 990 2.92 -0.95 0.95
N GLY A 991 2.70 -1.00 2.27
CA GLY A 991 3.62 -1.59 3.25
C GLY A 991 3.50 -3.12 3.32
N GLY A 992 4.44 -3.77 4.03
CA GLY A 992 4.60 -5.24 4.04
C GLY A 992 3.53 -6.04 4.78
N LYS A 993 3.60 -7.37 4.67
CA LYS A 993 2.67 -8.32 5.32
C LYS A 993 3.06 -8.58 6.78
N HIS A 994 2.20 -8.25 7.73
CA HIS A 994 2.45 -8.46 9.17
C HIS A 994 2.19 -9.92 9.63
N THR A 995 2.57 -10.27 10.88
CA THR A 995 2.49 -11.63 11.48
C THR A 995 1.14 -12.05 12.08
N VAL A 996 0.85 -13.37 12.03
CA VAL A 996 -0.42 -14.02 12.40
C VAL A 996 -0.47 -14.61 13.83
N PRO A 997 -1.29 -14.05 14.74
CA PRO A 997 -1.65 -14.72 15.99
C PRO A 997 -2.68 -15.83 15.79
N LYS A 998 -2.46 -16.98 16.45
CA LYS A 998 -3.31 -18.17 16.33
C LYS A 998 -4.60 -18.08 17.12
N LEU A 999 -5.72 -18.33 16.44
CA LEU A 999 -6.99 -18.67 17.08
C LEU A 999 -6.93 -20.06 17.78
N PRO A 1000 -7.43 -20.21 19.01
CA PRO A 1000 -7.69 -21.52 19.63
C PRO A 1000 -8.78 -22.31 18.90
N ARG A 1001 -8.85 -23.63 19.14
CA ARG A 1001 -9.95 -24.52 18.72
C ARG A 1001 -10.36 -25.45 19.85
N GLU A 1002 -11.66 -25.76 19.91
CA GLU A 1002 -12.27 -26.65 20.90
C GLU A 1002 -11.92 -28.14 20.67
N GLU A 1003 -12.03 -28.96 21.72
CA GLU A 1003 -11.58 -30.35 21.73
C GLU A 1003 -12.65 -31.39 21.36
N ALA A 1004 -12.21 -32.49 20.72
CA ALA A 1004 -12.92 -33.77 20.69
C ALA A 1004 -11.93 -34.95 20.70
N GLN A 1005 -12.28 -36.05 21.37
CA GLN A 1005 -11.43 -37.23 21.59
C GLN A 1005 -11.40 -38.17 20.35
N VAL A 1006 -10.43 -39.09 20.13
CA VAL A 1006 -10.20 -40.39 20.81
C VAL A 1006 -8.85 -41.03 20.33
N ASN A 1007 -8.27 -42.00 21.06
CA ASN A 1007 -7.05 -42.80 20.70
C ASN A 1007 -7.42 -44.31 20.47
N LYS A 1008 -6.59 -45.31 20.11
CA LYS A 1008 -5.15 -45.65 20.33
C LYS A 1008 -4.78 -46.97 19.55
N ALA A 1009 -3.53 -47.21 19.08
CA ALA A 1009 -2.93 -48.54 18.74
C ALA A 1009 -1.48 -48.44 18.17
N ARG A 1010 -0.55 -49.41 18.36
CA ARG A 1010 0.87 -49.34 17.84
C ARG A 1010 1.68 -50.67 17.41
N PRO A 1011 2.75 -51.24 18.07
CA PRO A 1011 4.12 -51.41 17.46
C PRO A 1011 5.18 -52.43 18.07
N SER A 1012 6.49 -52.06 18.07
CA SER A 1012 7.67 -52.56 18.85
C SER A 1012 8.34 -51.45 19.73
N GLY A 1013 9.62 -51.50 20.20
CA GLY A 1013 10.19 -50.44 21.10
C GLY A 1013 11.72 -50.37 21.42
N TYR A 1014 12.12 -49.34 22.20
CA TYR A 1014 13.44 -49.00 22.83
C TYR A 1014 13.23 -48.71 24.35
N LYS A 1015 14.27 -48.37 25.13
CA LYS A 1015 14.15 -47.91 26.56
C LYS A 1015 14.58 -46.45 26.76
N ILE A 1016 13.83 -45.70 27.57
CA ILE A 1016 14.05 -44.27 27.90
C ILE A 1016 14.53 -44.11 29.36
N PHE A 1017 15.48 -43.19 29.62
CA PHE A 1017 16.01 -42.90 30.97
C PHE A 1017 16.10 -41.38 31.23
N MET A 1018 15.45 -40.87 32.29
CA MET A 1018 15.20 -39.43 32.45
C MET A 1018 16.28 -38.65 33.24
N GLY A 1019 16.90 -39.21 34.27
CA GLY A 1019 17.91 -38.50 35.09
C GLY A 1019 17.42 -37.17 35.69
N GLU A 1020 18.33 -36.21 35.87
CA GLU A 1020 18.00 -34.83 36.30
C GLU A 1020 17.27 -34.00 35.23
N PHE A 1021 16.76 -34.60 34.15
CA PHE A 1021 16.10 -33.85 33.08
C PHE A 1021 15.00 -32.95 33.65
N PHE A 1022 14.13 -33.47 34.52
CA PHE A 1022 13.03 -32.74 35.19
C PHE A 1022 13.43 -31.53 36.06
N THR A 1023 14.72 -31.35 36.37
CA THR A 1023 15.28 -30.19 37.07
C THR A 1023 16.28 -29.40 36.22
N SER A 1024 16.65 -29.93 35.05
CA SER A 1024 17.57 -29.30 34.11
C SER A 1024 16.95 -28.07 33.44
N SER A 1025 17.78 -27.10 33.07
CA SER A 1025 17.33 -25.90 32.37
C SER A 1025 16.57 -26.17 31.05
N LYS A 1026 16.73 -27.36 30.45
CA LYS A 1026 15.95 -27.79 29.29
C LYS A 1026 14.51 -28.18 29.66
N PHE A 1027 14.29 -28.95 30.72
CA PHE A 1027 12.91 -29.23 31.18
C PHE A 1027 12.29 -28.05 31.90
N THR A 1028 13.02 -27.31 32.76
CA THR A 1028 12.43 -26.17 33.47
C THR A 1028 12.07 -25.05 32.48
N LYS A 1029 12.87 -24.86 31.40
CA LYS A 1029 12.43 -24.04 30.25
C LYS A 1029 11.27 -24.68 29.50
N ALA A 1030 11.23 -26.00 29.30
CA ALA A 1030 10.05 -26.64 28.70
C ALA A 1030 8.79 -26.47 29.57
N GLN A 1031 8.88 -26.48 30.90
CA GLN A 1031 7.76 -26.31 31.83
C GLN A 1031 7.29 -24.86 31.90
N GLY A 1032 8.21 -23.89 31.87
CA GLY A 1032 7.85 -22.48 31.64
C GLY A 1032 7.36 -22.17 30.22
N LYS A 1033 7.63 -23.04 29.24
CA LYS A 1033 7.18 -22.93 27.83
C LYS A 1033 5.99 -23.83 27.49
N ILE A 1034 5.49 -24.60 28.46
CA ILE A 1034 4.34 -25.49 28.34
C ILE A 1034 3.43 -25.15 29.49
N GLN A 1035 2.51 -24.23 29.23
CA GLN A 1035 1.53 -23.82 30.21
C GLN A 1035 0.62 -25.00 30.56
N GLU A 1036 0.29 -25.11 31.85
CA GLU A 1036 -0.13 -26.36 32.47
C GLU A 1036 -1.65 -26.47 32.65
N ASP A 1037 -2.43 -26.33 31.57
CA ASP A 1037 -3.88 -26.61 31.54
C ASP A 1037 -4.18 -28.13 31.59
N ILE A 1038 -3.34 -28.87 32.33
CA ILE A 1038 -3.32 -30.32 32.45
C ILE A 1038 -3.00 -30.64 33.91
N GLU A 1039 -3.87 -31.38 34.59
CA GLU A 1039 -3.66 -31.74 35.98
C GLU A 1039 -2.31 -32.48 36.19
N GLY A 1040 -1.49 -31.97 37.12
CA GLY A 1040 -0.13 -32.44 37.38
C GLY A 1040 0.96 -31.95 36.40
N GLY A 1041 0.60 -31.07 35.45
CA GLY A 1041 1.55 -30.29 34.66
C GLY A 1041 2.32 -31.04 33.58
N LEU A 1042 3.34 -30.38 33.00
CA LEU A 1042 4.28 -30.96 32.05
C LEU A 1042 4.95 -32.21 32.63
N LYS A 1043 5.22 -32.20 33.95
CA LYS A 1043 5.82 -33.35 34.63
C LYS A 1043 4.92 -34.58 34.51
N SER A 1044 3.63 -34.46 34.84
CA SER A 1044 2.66 -35.53 34.56
C SER A 1044 2.44 -35.76 33.06
N ALA A 1045 2.54 -34.76 32.19
CA ALA A 1045 2.30 -34.93 30.77
C ALA A 1045 3.41 -35.70 30.03
N VAL A 1046 4.67 -35.48 30.41
CA VAL A 1046 5.82 -36.25 29.93
C VAL A 1046 5.81 -37.65 30.53
N ASN A 1047 5.40 -37.81 31.79
CA ASN A 1047 5.13 -39.12 32.38
C ASN A 1047 3.99 -39.85 31.64
N ARG A 1048 2.89 -39.16 31.29
CA ARG A 1048 1.77 -39.70 30.47
C ARG A 1048 2.27 -40.14 29.09
N ALA A 1049 3.12 -39.35 28.43
CA ALA A 1049 3.69 -39.71 27.14
C ALA A 1049 4.70 -40.86 27.20
N VAL A 1050 5.49 -40.98 28.27
CA VAL A 1050 6.42 -42.11 28.49
C VAL A 1050 5.68 -43.38 28.98
N ALA A 1051 4.51 -43.24 29.62
CA ALA A 1051 3.61 -44.36 29.91
C ALA A 1051 2.94 -44.88 28.62
N LYS A 1052 2.34 -43.98 27.83
CA LYS A 1052 1.92 -44.25 26.44
C LYS A 1052 3.09 -44.76 25.58
N TYR A 1053 4.31 -44.37 25.95
CA TYR A 1053 5.59 -44.99 25.61
C TYR A 1053 5.60 -46.51 25.81
N VAL A 1054 5.58 -46.95 27.06
CA VAL A 1054 5.84 -48.35 27.47
C VAL A 1054 4.66 -49.29 27.21
N GLU A 1055 3.41 -48.80 27.30
CA GLU A 1055 2.22 -49.59 26.96
C GLU A 1055 2.14 -49.88 25.45
N ASP A 1056 2.33 -48.83 24.64
CA ASP A 1056 2.17 -48.93 23.21
C ASP A 1056 3.54 -49.19 22.56
N GLY A 1057 4.43 -48.18 22.53
CA GLY A 1057 5.75 -48.24 21.90
C GLY A 1057 5.87 -47.43 20.60
N ALA A 1058 6.64 -47.94 19.65
CA ALA A 1058 7.26 -47.24 18.54
C ALA A 1058 6.35 -46.73 17.39
N GLY A 1059 5.05 -47.02 17.39
CA GLY A 1059 4.10 -46.50 16.39
C GLY A 1059 3.82 -44.98 16.54
N SER A 1060 4.36 -44.36 17.58
CA SER A 1060 4.57 -42.91 17.66
C SER A 1060 5.99 -42.57 18.10
N LEU A 1061 6.97 -43.42 17.77
CA LEU A 1061 8.40 -43.14 17.86
C LEU A 1061 8.94 -42.93 16.44
N HIS A 1062 9.02 -41.67 16.02
CA HIS A 1062 9.44 -41.36 14.66
C HIS A 1062 10.94 -41.06 14.64
N ALA A 1063 11.67 -41.73 13.75
CA ALA A 1063 13.08 -41.46 13.51
C ALA A 1063 13.24 -40.06 12.88
N TRP A 1064 14.07 -39.22 13.48
CA TRP A 1064 14.34 -37.86 13.01
C TRP A 1064 15.69 -37.81 12.31
N LYS A 1065 15.66 -37.52 11.01
CA LYS A 1065 16.83 -37.07 10.26
C LYS A 1065 17.12 -35.63 10.68
N HIS A 1066 17.93 -35.45 11.72
CA HIS A 1066 18.35 -34.11 12.11
C HIS A 1066 19.26 -33.50 11.04
N ASN A 1067 19.09 -32.20 10.85
CA ASN A 1067 19.69 -31.39 9.80
C ASN A 1067 20.93 -30.62 10.31
N GLY A 1068 21.51 -31.05 11.43
CA GLY A 1068 22.65 -30.39 12.09
C GLY A 1068 22.28 -29.16 12.93
N LYS A 1069 21.03 -28.66 12.86
CA LYS A 1069 20.57 -27.39 13.44
C LYS A 1069 20.80 -27.21 14.96
N PHE A 1070 20.93 -28.31 15.70
CA PHE A 1070 21.15 -28.31 17.15
C PHE A 1070 22.59 -28.66 17.56
N ASN A 1071 23.55 -28.52 16.64
CA ASN A 1071 24.95 -28.92 16.80
C ASN A 1071 25.12 -30.41 17.19
N ILE A 1072 24.23 -31.26 16.64
CA ILE A 1072 24.25 -32.72 16.78
C ILE A 1072 25.15 -33.28 15.67
N PRO A 1073 26.12 -34.16 15.96
CA PRO A 1073 26.93 -34.83 14.93
C PRO A 1073 26.07 -35.67 13.97
N ARG A 1074 26.40 -35.68 12.66
CA ARG A 1074 25.61 -36.35 11.60
C ARG A 1074 25.54 -37.88 11.74
N ASP A 1075 26.43 -38.48 12.52
CA ASP A 1075 26.48 -39.90 12.87
C ASP A 1075 25.52 -40.29 14.01
N VAL A 1076 25.02 -39.32 14.79
CA VAL A 1076 24.06 -39.55 15.88
C VAL A 1076 22.64 -39.64 15.33
N GLN A 1077 21.95 -40.75 15.58
CA GLN A 1077 20.50 -40.86 15.33
C GLN A 1077 19.67 -40.27 16.49
N MET A 1078 18.52 -39.69 16.12
CA MET A 1078 17.55 -39.09 17.03
C MET A 1078 16.15 -39.65 16.77
N PHE A 1079 15.33 -39.70 17.83
CA PHE A 1079 13.96 -40.20 17.79
C PHE A 1079 13.01 -39.22 18.50
N THR A 1080 11.71 -39.30 18.18
CA THR A 1080 10.70 -38.32 18.61
C THR A 1080 9.42 -39.00 19.05
N LEU A 1081 8.77 -38.49 20.10
CA LEU A 1081 7.71 -39.20 20.81
C LEU A 1081 6.62 -38.24 21.31
N ASP A 1082 5.37 -38.41 20.85
CA ASP A 1082 4.27 -37.45 21.03
C ASP A 1082 3.78 -37.22 22.47
N LEU A 1083 3.81 -35.96 22.90
CA LEU A 1083 3.16 -35.46 24.12
C LEU A 1083 1.70 -35.06 23.82
N THR A 1084 0.81 -36.03 23.61
CA THR A 1084 -0.54 -35.76 23.07
C THR A 1084 -1.52 -35.04 24.01
N THR A 1085 -1.15 -34.77 25.27
CA THR A 1085 -2.01 -34.06 26.25
C THR A 1085 -1.47 -32.66 26.55
N VAL A 1086 -0.79 -32.03 25.59
CA VAL A 1086 0.14 -30.91 25.84
C VAL A 1086 0.04 -29.83 24.77
N GLY A 1087 -0.59 -28.72 25.14
CA GLY A 1087 -0.96 -27.64 24.24
C GLY A 1087 -2.16 -28.00 23.37
N ASN A 1088 -2.85 -26.96 22.89
CA ASN A 1088 -4.26 -27.01 22.47
C ASN A 1088 -4.41 -27.56 21.03
N SER A 1089 -3.93 -28.78 20.78
CA SER A 1089 -3.88 -29.42 19.46
C SER A 1089 -4.79 -30.65 19.41
N THR A 1090 -5.92 -30.51 18.72
CA THR A 1090 -6.81 -31.63 18.34
C THR A 1090 -6.16 -32.51 17.27
N GLY A 1091 -5.15 -33.29 17.65
CA GLY A 1091 -4.32 -34.05 16.71
C GLY A 1091 -3.22 -34.85 17.40
N ARG A 1092 -2.04 -34.96 16.76
CA ARG A 1092 -0.91 -35.76 17.27
C ARG A 1092 -0.19 -35.15 18.48
N GLY A 1093 -0.58 -33.97 18.97
CA GLY A 1093 0.17 -33.22 19.96
C GLY A 1093 1.33 -32.45 19.34
N ASP A 1094 1.61 -31.26 19.88
CA ASP A 1094 2.55 -30.34 19.23
C ASP A 1094 3.98 -30.52 19.77
N TRP A 1095 4.11 -30.83 21.06
CA TRP A 1095 5.37 -31.16 21.71
C TRP A 1095 5.70 -32.66 21.63
N ARG A 1096 6.99 -32.97 21.51
CA ARG A 1096 7.55 -34.32 21.54
C ARG A 1096 8.69 -34.41 22.56
N LEU A 1097 8.79 -35.55 23.24
CA LEU A 1097 10.01 -35.92 23.96
C LEU A 1097 11.06 -36.35 22.93
N ILE A 1098 12.23 -35.70 22.96
CA ILE A 1098 13.28 -35.91 21.97
C ILE A 1098 14.34 -36.82 22.55
N LEU A 1099 14.69 -37.84 21.79
CA LEU A 1099 15.36 -39.02 22.32
C LEU A 1099 16.64 -39.27 21.52
N GLN A 1100 17.77 -38.85 22.10
CA GLN A 1100 19.08 -39.13 21.54
C GLN A 1100 19.43 -40.59 21.77
N GLN A 1101 19.94 -41.24 20.72
CA GLN A 1101 20.43 -42.60 20.82
C GLN A 1101 21.82 -42.62 21.47
N GLY A 1102 21.93 -43.38 22.56
CA GLY A 1102 23.19 -43.79 23.17
C GLY A 1102 23.40 -45.30 23.04
N LYS A 1103 24.48 -45.82 23.65
CA LYS A 1103 24.78 -47.26 23.68
C LYS A 1103 23.67 -48.05 24.40
N GLY A 1104 22.71 -48.57 23.63
CA GLY A 1104 21.59 -49.39 24.11
C GLY A 1104 20.44 -48.63 24.79
N LEU A 1105 20.41 -47.29 24.70
CA LEU A 1105 19.52 -46.42 25.49
C LEU A 1105 19.00 -45.24 24.67
N LEU A 1106 17.79 -44.77 24.96
CA LEU A 1106 17.32 -43.43 24.60
C LEU A 1106 17.37 -42.52 25.83
N LYS A 1107 17.81 -41.27 25.66
CA LYS A 1107 17.82 -40.24 26.72
C LYS A 1107 17.08 -38.98 26.26
N PRO A 1108 16.36 -38.27 27.15
CA PRO A 1108 15.72 -37.01 26.81
C PRO A 1108 16.79 -35.97 26.48
N TRP A 1109 16.90 -35.65 25.21
CA TRP A 1109 17.82 -34.62 24.71
C TRP A 1109 17.23 -33.23 24.93
N ASN A 1110 15.91 -33.10 24.73
CA ASN A 1110 15.07 -31.99 25.17
C ASN A 1110 13.59 -32.44 25.07
N ILE A 1111 12.66 -31.60 25.53
CA ILE A 1111 11.28 -31.58 25.02
C ILE A 1111 11.28 -30.46 23.98
N LEU A 1112 10.96 -30.82 22.74
CA LEU A 1112 10.89 -29.88 21.62
C LEU A 1112 9.51 -29.92 20.99
N ASN A 1113 9.14 -28.89 20.26
CA ASN A 1113 7.99 -28.96 19.39
C ASN A 1113 8.34 -29.90 18.21
N HIS A 1114 7.37 -30.57 17.60
CA HIS A 1114 7.68 -31.45 16.46
C HIS A 1114 8.15 -30.70 15.19
N LYS A 1115 8.14 -29.37 15.24
CA LYS A 1115 8.68 -28.45 14.22
C LYS A 1115 10.18 -28.23 14.39
N ASP A 1116 10.74 -28.49 15.57
CA ASP A 1116 12.19 -28.60 15.80
C ASP A 1116 12.78 -29.91 15.24
N LEU A 1117 11.97 -30.74 14.55
CA LEU A 1117 12.27 -32.12 14.19
C LEU A 1117 12.10 -32.41 12.68
N LYS A 1118 12.26 -31.37 11.87
CA LYS A 1118 12.44 -31.40 10.43
C LYS A 1118 13.71 -30.63 10.08
#